data_AF-A0A6M4X0T6-F1
#
_entry.id   AF-A0A6M4X0T6-F1
#
_cell.length_a   1.000
_cell.length_b   1.000
_cell.length_c   1.000
_cell.angle_alpha   90.00
_cell.angle_beta   90.00
_cell.angle_gamma   90.00
#
_symmetry.space_group_name_H-M   'P 1'
#
loop_
_entity.id
_entity.type
_entity.pdbx_description
1 polymer ?
#
loop_
_entity_poly.entity_id
_entity_poly.type
_entity_poly.pdbx_seq_one_letter_code
_entity_poly.pdbx_strand_id
1 'polypeptide(L)'
;MITDRSYAVEPWCVRETRLDLDVLAQSESVFALSNGHVGWRGNLDEGEPHGLPGAYLNGVHELHPLPYAEAGYGYPESGQTVINVTNGKILRLLVDDEPFDLRYGRLVAHERVLDLRRGVLERTCEWTSPAGSTVRVRSTRLVSLTQRAVAAVAYEVEAVGSSSRVVIQSELVTNESLPDPNGDPRAARALKSPLEPEEDVAVGRRLRLVHRTKRSGLRVAVAADHEVTGPERTTVDSESNVDVARLTVTSVLEPGERLRVEKLVAHGWSGARSRPAMSDQVEAALAAAGHSGWAGLLDDQRAYLDDFWSRADVEVDGDEEIQQAVRFALFHVLQAGARAEQRAIPAKGLTGSGYDGHAFWDTETFVLPLLTYTAPGAVAEALRWRQNTLPAARERAVQLGLRGAAFPWRTIEGSEGSAYWPAGTAAFHVNADIADAVVRYVTATGDRDFEAATGVELLVETARLWRSLGHHDAHGTFHIDGVTGPDEYSAVADDNTYTNLMARANLLAAADVVARHPGEAARLGVDEEESAAWRDAAEAVHVPYNHELGVHEQHAGFTRYQQWDFAGTRPDQYPLLLNFPYFDLYRKQVVKQADLVLAMYTCADHFDEEQIARNFAYYEPLTVRDSSLSACCQAVIAAQAGHLGLAYDYTTEAALMDLADLEHNTRDGLHIASLAGTWMALVAGFGGLRGDSEGLRFAPRLPERFSRLAFSVQLLGRRLRVEIGPDKATYTLLSGSPLTIRHHGAEVLVNGDGPVVRDVPPVPDRPTPGQPLHRGPNTR
;
A
#
# COMPACT_ATOMS: atom_id res chain seq x y z
N MET A 1 12.91 -14.44 -13.55
CA MET A 1 13.52 -13.24 -14.15
C MET A 1 12.77 -12.95 -15.44
N ILE A 2 12.01 -11.86 -15.48
CA ILE A 2 11.42 -11.36 -16.73
C ILE A 2 12.60 -10.94 -17.60
N THR A 3 12.84 -11.63 -18.72
CA THR A 3 14.02 -11.43 -19.58
C THR A 3 13.82 -10.37 -20.66
N ASP A 4 12.60 -9.87 -20.83
CA ASP A 4 12.22 -8.78 -21.74
C ASP A 4 11.65 -7.61 -20.92
N ARG A 5 11.87 -6.35 -21.32
CA ARG A 5 11.22 -5.22 -20.64
C ARG A 5 9.72 -5.30 -20.94
N SER A 6 8.93 -5.79 -19.98
CA SER A 6 7.49 -5.99 -20.15
C SER A 6 6.72 -4.71 -20.47
N TYR A 7 7.25 -3.54 -20.05
CA TYR A 7 6.58 -2.25 -20.19
C TYR A 7 7.49 -1.19 -20.82
N ALA A 8 6.91 -0.35 -21.68
CA ALA A 8 7.62 0.81 -22.22
C ALA A 8 7.84 1.86 -21.12
N VAL A 9 8.98 2.56 -21.16
CA VAL A 9 9.29 3.66 -20.25
C VAL A 9 8.60 4.93 -20.76
N GLU A 10 7.48 5.28 -20.14
CA GLU A 10 6.67 6.45 -20.49
C GLU A 10 6.28 7.20 -19.20
N PRO A 11 6.58 8.51 -19.07
CA PRO A 11 6.45 9.19 -17.77
C PRO A 11 5.07 9.22 -17.13
N TRP A 12 3.99 8.97 -17.87
CA TRP A 12 2.61 9.12 -17.40
C TRP A 12 1.73 7.89 -17.65
N CYS A 13 2.30 6.81 -18.15
CA CYS A 13 1.56 5.60 -18.43
C CYS A 13 2.44 4.37 -18.31
N VAL A 14 1.81 3.24 -17.96
CA VAL A 14 2.42 1.92 -18.11
C VAL A 14 1.80 1.31 -19.36
N ARG A 15 2.64 0.96 -20.35
CA ARG A 15 2.19 0.44 -21.65
C ARG A 15 2.76 -0.93 -21.91
N GLU A 16 1.88 -1.87 -22.24
CA GLU A 16 2.20 -3.21 -22.71
C GLU A 16 1.77 -3.35 -24.17
N THR A 17 2.73 -3.51 -25.08
CA THR A 17 2.48 -3.65 -26.54
C THR A 17 2.53 -5.11 -27.02
N ARG A 18 2.84 -6.04 -26.13
CA ARG A 18 2.86 -7.48 -26.39
C ARG A 18 2.33 -8.19 -25.17
N LEU A 19 1.40 -9.11 -25.38
CA LEU A 19 0.87 -9.92 -24.31
C LEU A 19 1.71 -11.18 -24.16
N ASP A 20 2.27 -11.38 -22.96
CA ASP A 20 2.93 -12.63 -22.57
C ASP A 20 2.02 -13.39 -21.59
N LEU A 21 1.60 -14.58 -22.00
CA LEU A 21 0.67 -15.41 -21.24
C LEU A 21 1.31 -16.01 -19.97
N ASP A 22 2.64 -16.12 -19.93
CA ASP A 22 3.36 -16.72 -18.79
C ASP A 22 3.48 -15.76 -17.60
N VAL A 23 3.24 -14.46 -17.82
CA VAL A 23 3.32 -13.39 -16.79
C VAL A 23 2.01 -12.63 -16.60
N LEU A 24 0.87 -13.25 -16.94
CA LEU A 24 -0.46 -12.63 -16.78
C LEU A 24 -0.71 -12.20 -15.35
N ALA A 25 -0.41 -13.04 -14.37
CA ALA A 25 -0.70 -12.74 -12.97
C ALA A 25 0.05 -11.50 -12.47
N GLN A 26 1.29 -11.29 -12.91
CA GLN A 26 2.08 -10.10 -12.59
C GLN A 26 1.47 -8.87 -13.25
N SER A 27 1.21 -8.95 -14.56
CA SER A 27 0.66 -7.81 -15.31
C SER A 27 -0.74 -7.43 -14.83
N GLU A 28 -1.56 -8.38 -14.43
CA GLU A 28 -2.86 -8.14 -13.79
C GLU A 28 -2.75 -7.32 -12.49
N SER A 29 -1.68 -7.47 -11.72
CA SER A 29 -1.42 -6.62 -10.54
C SER A 29 -1.00 -5.21 -10.96
N VAL A 30 -0.07 -5.11 -11.90
CA VAL A 30 0.48 -3.82 -12.41
C VAL A 30 -0.63 -2.93 -12.99
N PHE A 31 -1.54 -3.52 -13.77
CA PHE A 31 -2.66 -2.82 -14.41
C PHE A 31 -3.92 -2.76 -13.54
N ALA A 32 -3.83 -3.05 -12.24
CA ALA A 32 -4.99 -3.00 -11.35
C ALA A 32 -5.54 -1.57 -11.18
N LEU A 33 -6.86 -1.47 -11.04
CA LEU A 33 -7.57 -0.23 -10.73
C LEU A 33 -8.27 -0.37 -9.38
N SER A 34 -8.22 0.68 -8.56
CA SER A 34 -8.87 0.70 -7.25
C SER A 34 -9.17 2.13 -6.82
N ASN A 35 -10.10 2.27 -5.87
CA ASN A 35 -10.32 3.52 -5.15
C ASN A 35 -10.19 3.32 -3.62
N GLY A 36 -9.76 2.16 -3.14
CA GLY A 36 -9.62 1.86 -1.71
C GLY A 36 -10.89 1.27 -1.10
N HIS A 37 -12.03 1.33 -1.81
CA HIS A 37 -13.25 0.59 -1.50
C HIS A 37 -13.40 -0.64 -2.40
N VAL A 38 -13.27 -0.44 -3.71
CA VAL A 38 -13.32 -1.47 -4.76
C VAL A 38 -11.93 -1.63 -5.35
N GLY A 39 -11.52 -2.86 -5.61
CA GLY A 39 -10.31 -3.15 -6.39
C GLY A 39 -10.56 -4.20 -7.45
N TRP A 40 -10.13 -3.89 -8.67
CA TRP A 40 -10.23 -4.72 -9.84
C TRP A 40 -8.82 -4.98 -10.37
N ARG A 41 -8.40 -6.25 -10.36
CA ARG A 41 -7.19 -6.66 -11.07
C ARG A 41 -7.32 -6.33 -12.56
N GLY A 42 -6.19 -6.03 -13.19
CA GLY A 42 -6.06 -5.75 -14.61
C GLY A 42 -6.26 -6.98 -15.51
N ASN A 43 -7.15 -7.90 -15.14
CA ASN A 43 -7.51 -9.07 -15.95
C ASN A 43 -8.00 -8.63 -17.34
N LEU A 44 -7.93 -9.50 -18.33
CA LEU A 44 -8.54 -9.26 -19.63
C LEU A 44 -10.07 -9.19 -19.50
N ASP A 45 -10.74 -8.39 -20.34
CA ASP A 45 -12.18 -8.14 -20.26
C ASP A 45 -13.00 -9.43 -20.46
N GLU A 46 -12.52 -10.31 -21.33
CA GLU A 46 -13.10 -11.60 -21.69
C GLU A 46 -13.04 -12.65 -20.57
N GLY A 47 -12.37 -12.35 -19.45
CA GLY A 47 -12.26 -13.20 -18.27
C GLY A 47 -11.24 -14.35 -18.40
N GLU A 48 -11.07 -14.94 -19.58
CA GLU A 48 -10.03 -15.94 -19.86
C GLU A 48 -9.21 -15.60 -21.13
N PRO A 49 -7.90 -15.90 -21.14
CA PRO A 49 -7.10 -16.45 -20.04
C PRO A 49 -6.84 -15.43 -18.93
N HIS A 50 -6.60 -15.92 -17.71
CA HIS A 50 -6.18 -15.10 -16.57
C HIS A 50 -5.13 -15.84 -15.73
N GLY A 51 -4.30 -15.08 -15.02
CA GLY A 51 -3.37 -15.62 -14.04
C GLY A 51 -4.01 -15.79 -12.66
N LEU A 52 -4.61 -14.72 -12.15
CA LEU A 52 -5.39 -14.69 -10.92
C LEU A 52 -6.60 -13.76 -11.13
N PRO A 53 -7.84 -14.27 -11.17
CA PRO A 53 -9.00 -13.39 -11.25
C PRO A 53 -9.15 -12.66 -9.91
N GLY A 54 -9.47 -11.36 -9.96
CA GLY A 54 -9.68 -10.61 -8.72
C GLY A 54 -10.60 -9.40 -8.86
N ALA A 55 -11.66 -9.44 -8.06
CA ALA A 55 -12.47 -8.32 -7.63
C ALA A 55 -12.51 -8.37 -6.09
N TYR A 56 -12.13 -7.27 -5.44
CA TYR A 56 -12.02 -7.19 -3.98
C TYR A 56 -12.81 -6.00 -3.45
N LEU A 57 -13.36 -6.16 -2.25
CA LEU A 57 -13.95 -5.06 -1.49
C LEU A 57 -13.24 -4.93 -0.15
N ASN A 58 -12.81 -3.72 0.18
CA ASN A 58 -12.04 -3.47 1.40
C ASN A 58 -12.85 -3.89 2.64
N GLY A 59 -12.25 -4.76 3.47
CA GLY A 59 -12.86 -5.34 4.67
C GLY A 59 -13.68 -6.62 4.44
N VAL A 60 -13.97 -7.01 3.19
CA VAL A 60 -14.65 -8.29 2.92
C VAL A 60 -13.65 -9.43 3.00
N HIS A 61 -13.86 -10.30 3.98
CA HIS A 61 -12.99 -11.41 4.27
C HIS A 61 -13.80 -12.61 4.75
N GLU A 62 -13.17 -13.77 4.80
CA GLU A 62 -13.73 -14.99 5.40
C GLU A 62 -12.85 -15.46 6.56
N LEU A 63 -13.47 -16.07 7.56
CA LEU A 63 -12.77 -16.64 8.71
C LEU A 63 -12.46 -18.11 8.47
N HIS A 64 -11.32 -18.56 8.97
CA HIS A 64 -10.95 -19.98 8.96
C HIS A 64 -10.22 -20.35 10.25
N PRO A 65 -10.24 -21.62 10.69
CA PRO A 65 -9.51 -22.00 11.90
C PRO A 65 -8.00 -21.93 11.65
N LEU A 66 -7.24 -21.56 12.68
CA LEU A 66 -5.77 -21.69 12.69
C LEU A 66 -5.40 -23.01 13.37
N PRO A 67 -4.82 -23.98 12.64
CA PRO A 67 -4.46 -25.25 13.24
C PRO A 67 -3.17 -25.11 14.04
N TYR A 68 -3.25 -25.27 15.36
CA TYR A 68 -2.08 -25.41 16.23
C TYR A 68 -1.93 -26.87 16.66
N ALA A 69 -0.71 -27.41 16.55
CA ALA A 69 -0.40 -28.72 17.12
C ALA A 69 -0.43 -28.69 18.66
N GLU A 70 -0.01 -27.56 19.22
CA GLU A 70 -0.11 -27.23 20.65
C GLU A 70 -0.63 -25.80 20.76
N ALA A 71 -1.87 -25.63 21.21
CA ALA A 71 -2.47 -24.31 21.36
C ALA A 71 -1.94 -23.63 22.64
N GLY A 72 -1.40 -22.43 22.49
CA GLY A 72 -1.00 -21.56 23.60
C GLY A 72 -2.13 -20.61 24.01
N TYR A 73 -2.15 -20.20 25.28
CA TYR A 73 -3.03 -19.12 25.72
C TYR A 73 -2.68 -17.83 24.97
N GLY A 74 -3.69 -17.14 24.46
CA GLY A 74 -3.48 -15.92 23.67
C GLY A 74 -3.12 -16.17 22.21
N TYR A 75 -3.14 -17.40 21.70
CA TYR A 75 -3.02 -17.62 20.26
C TYR A 75 -4.35 -17.29 19.57
N PRO A 76 -4.33 -16.62 18.40
CA PRO A 76 -5.56 -16.36 17.66
C PRO A 76 -6.25 -17.67 17.25
N GLU A 77 -7.53 -17.80 17.56
CA GLU A 77 -8.31 -19.01 17.23
C GLU A 77 -8.64 -19.10 15.73
N SER A 78 -8.73 -17.96 15.06
CA SER A 78 -9.18 -17.82 13.67
C SER A 78 -8.20 -16.97 12.87
N GLY A 79 -7.97 -17.36 11.62
CA GLY A 79 -7.33 -16.54 10.60
C GLY A 79 -8.39 -15.83 9.76
N GLN A 80 -8.00 -14.71 9.18
CA GLN A 80 -8.80 -13.90 8.27
C GLN A 80 -8.17 -14.01 6.88
N THR A 81 -8.97 -14.05 5.83
CA THR A 81 -8.48 -14.01 4.45
C THR A 81 -9.41 -13.20 3.58
N VAL A 82 -8.88 -12.20 2.86
CA VAL A 82 -9.60 -11.48 1.81
C VAL A 82 -10.07 -12.47 0.74
N ILE A 83 -11.30 -12.31 0.28
CA ILE A 83 -11.88 -13.21 -0.73
C ILE A 83 -12.15 -12.47 -2.03
N ASN A 84 -12.10 -13.21 -3.14
CA ASN A 84 -12.64 -12.74 -4.41
C ASN A 84 -14.17 -12.57 -4.24
N VAL A 85 -14.67 -11.35 -4.48
CA VAL A 85 -16.10 -11.05 -4.48
C VAL A 85 -16.68 -11.22 -5.89
N THR A 86 -17.98 -10.96 -6.06
CA THR A 86 -18.61 -10.97 -7.38
C THR A 86 -17.87 -10.07 -8.36
N ASN A 87 -17.37 -10.67 -9.43
CA ASN A 87 -16.60 -10.05 -10.47
C ASN A 87 -17.54 -9.37 -11.47
N GLY A 88 -17.52 -8.04 -11.49
CA GLY A 88 -18.32 -7.23 -12.42
C GLY A 88 -17.62 -6.85 -13.70
N LYS A 89 -16.36 -7.26 -13.90
CA LYS A 89 -15.52 -6.82 -15.02
C LYS A 89 -15.85 -7.51 -16.35
N ILE A 90 -16.41 -8.71 -16.28
CA ILE A 90 -16.40 -9.68 -17.37
C ILE A 90 -17.34 -9.26 -18.51
N LEU A 91 -16.79 -9.27 -19.72
CA LEU A 91 -17.43 -9.07 -21.03
C LEU A 91 -16.84 -10.09 -22.01
N ARG A 92 -17.49 -11.26 -22.15
CA ARG A 92 -17.06 -12.32 -23.08
C ARG A 92 -17.55 -11.99 -24.47
N LEU A 93 -16.72 -12.20 -25.48
CA LEU A 93 -17.07 -11.97 -26.88
C LEU A 93 -17.04 -13.30 -27.64
N LEU A 94 -18.06 -13.54 -28.48
CA LEU A 94 -18.02 -14.56 -29.53
C LEU A 94 -18.11 -13.85 -30.89
N VAL A 95 -17.33 -14.33 -31.86
CA VAL A 95 -17.30 -13.85 -33.24
C VAL A 95 -17.53 -15.04 -34.18
N ASP A 96 -18.66 -15.04 -34.86
CA ASP A 96 -19.07 -16.13 -35.77
C ASP A 96 -18.96 -17.53 -35.11
N ASP A 97 -19.50 -17.62 -33.89
CA ASP A 97 -19.53 -18.82 -33.04
C ASP A 97 -18.17 -19.22 -32.42
N GLU A 98 -17.10 -18.45 -32.65
CA GLU A 98 -15.77 -18.65 -32.03
C GLU A 98 -15.59 -17.73 -30.81
N PRO A 99 -15.16 -18.25 -29.63
CA PRO A 99 -14.86 -17.41 -28.47
C PRO A 99 -13.63 -16.55 -28.73
N PHE A 100 -13.73 -15.26 -28.39
CA PHE A 100 -12.59 -14.36 -28.30
C PHE A 100 -11.75 -14.76 -27.08
N ASP A 101 -10.72 -15.56 -27.35
CA ASP A 101 -9.78 -16.07 -26.37
C ASP A 101 -8.39 -15.98 -26.99
N LEU A 102 -7.48 -15.28 -26.33
CA LEU A 102 -6.15 -14.98 -26.88
C LEU A 102 -5.23 -16.20 -27.03
N ARG A 103 -5.61 -17.35 -26.45
CA ARG A 103 -4.91 -18.64 -26.65
C ARG A 103 -5.22 -19.25 -28.02
N TYR A 104 -6.35 -18.89 -28.61
CA TYR A 104 -6.82 -19.41 -29.89
C TYR A 104 -7.00 -18.26 -30.90
N GLY A 105 -7.04 -18.59 -32.19
CA GLY A 105 -7.03 -17.57 -33.25
C GLY A 105 -5.68 -16.86 -33.39
N ARG A 106 -5.67 -15.69 -34.02
CA ARG A 106 -4.44 -14.92 -34.31
C ARG A 106 -4.59 -13.49 -33.81
N LEU A 107 -3.85 -13.16 -32.76
CA LEU A 107 -3.70 -11.79 -32.26
C LEU A 107 -2.80 -11.00 -33.23
N VAL A 108 -3.40 -10.08 -33.98
CA VAL A 108 -2.73 -9.25 -35.00
C VAL A 108 -2.01 -8.07 -34.35
N ALA A 109 -2.66 -7.43 -33.39
CA ALA A 109 -2.12 -6.33 -32.61
C ALA A 109 -2.75 -6.32 -31.21
N HIS A 110 -1.98 -5.90 -30.21
CA HIS A 110 -2.45 -5.74 -28.84
C HIS A 110 -1.72 -4.59 -28.17
N GLU A 111 -2.46 -3.73 -27.49
CA GLU A 111 -1.93 -2.68 -26.64
C GLU A 111 -2.81 -2.55 -25.40
N ARG A 112 -2.17 -2.47 -24.23
CA ARG A 112 -2.82 -2.15 -22.96
C ARG A 112 -2.08 -0.99 -22.28
N VAL A 113 -2.82 0.00 -21.81
CA VAL A 113 -2.28 1.25 -21.26
C VAL A 113 -2.97 1.58 -19.95
N LEU A 114 -2.21 1.67 -18.86
CA LEU A 114 -2.65 2.32 -17.64
C LEU A 114 -2.28 3.80 -17.72
N ASP A 115 -3.27 4.67 -17.89
CA ASP A 115 -3.05 6.12 -17.93
C ASP A 115 -3.17 6.71 -16.52
N LEU A 116 -2.06 7.16 -15.96
CA LEU A 116 -1.97 7.64 -14.58
C LEU A 116 -2.61 9.03 -14.38
N ARG A 117 -2.77 9.81 -15.46
CA ARG A 117 -3.42 11.14 -15.42
C ARG A 117 -4.93 11.03 -15.45
N ARG A 118 -5.44 10.11 -16.27
CA ARG A 118 -6.89 9.86 -16.42
C ARG A 118 -7.42 8.83 -15.43
N GLY A 119 -6.56 7.97 -14.87
CA GLY A 119 -6.97 6.91 -13.95
C GLY A 119 -7.79 5.82 -14.64
N VAL A 120 -7.42 5.48 -15.87
CA VAL A 120 -8.14 4.51 -16.70
C VAL A 120 -7.20 3.42 -17.22
N LEU A 121 -7.74 2.23 -17.37
CA LEU A 121 -7.10 1.13 -18.09
C LEU A 121 -7.72 1.04 -19.49
N GLU A 122 -6.91 1.26 -20.51
CA GLU A 122 -7.30 1.16 -21.90
C GLU A 122 -6.68 -0.07 -22.55
N ARG A 123 -7.41 -0.71 -23.46
CA ARG A 123 -6.91 -1.80 -24.27
C ARG A 123 -7.45 -1.69 -25.68
N THR A 124 -6.58 -1.92 -26.66
CA THR A 124 -6.96 -2.11 -28.06
C THR A 124 -6.34 -3.40 -28.56
N CYS A 125 -7.14 -4.27 -29.17
CA CYS A 125 -6.62 -5.46 -29.84
C CYS A 125 -7.33 -5.73 -31.15
N GLU A 126 -6.59 -6.27 -32.10
CA GLU A 126 -7.12 -6.77 -33.37
C GLU A 126 -6.87 -8.27 -33.43
N TRP A 127 -7.93 -9.04 -33.58
CA TRP A 127 -7.89 -10.50 -33.50
C TRP A 127 -8.65 -11.11 -34.66
N THR A 128 -8.02 -12.09 -35.29
CA THR A 128 -8.65 -12.95 -36.29
C THR A 128 -9.06 -14.25 -35.61
N SER A 129 -10.36 -14.58 -35.66
CA SER A 129 -10.89 -15.83 -35.12
C SER A 129 -10.33 -17.04 -35.88
N PRO A 130 -10.38 -18.26 -35.29
CA PRO A 130 -10.06 -19.50 -36.03
C PRO A 130 -10.84 -19.66 -37.34
N ALA A 131 -12.07 -19.13 -37.40
CA ALA A 131 -12.93 -19.13 -38.58
C ALA A 131 -12.54 -18.06 -39.64
N GLY A 132 -11.58 -17.18 -39.35
CA GLY A 132 -11.04 -16.18 -40.28
C GLY A 132 -11.65 -14.78 -40.18
N SER A 133 -12.65 -14.58 -39.32
CA SER A 133 -13.27 -13.27 -39.09
C SER A 133 -12.37 -12.37 -38.26
N THR A 134 -12.16 -11.13 -38.69
CA THR A 134 -11.31 -10.19 -37.96
C THR A 134 -12.13 -9.08 -37.33
N VAL A 135 -11.97 -8.94 -36.02
CA VAL A 135 -12.57 -7.86 -35.23
C VAL A 135 -11.50 -7.02 -34.56
N ARG A 136 -11.84 -5.76 -34.29
CA ARG A 136 -11.08 -4.89 -33.41
C ARG A 136 -11.89 -4.64 -32.16
N VAL A 137 -11.28 -4.91 -31.02
CA VAL A 137 -11.86 -4.69 -29.69
C VAL A 137 -11.15 -3.51 -29.05
N ARG A 138 -11.93 -2.58 -28.50
CA ARG A 138 -11.43 -1.49 -27.66
C ARG A 138 -12.15 -1.53 -26.33
N SER A 139 -11.41 -1.49 -25.23
CA SER A 139 -11.98 -1.35 -23.89
C SER A 139 -11.33 -0.22 -23.12
N THR A 140 -12.14 0.46 -22.31
CA THR A 140 -11.68 1.43 -21.32
C THR A 140 -12.38 1.12 -20.00
N ARG A 141 -11.62 1.07 -18.90
CA ARG A 141 -12.13 0.77 -17.56
C ARG A 141 -11.71 1.83 -16.56
N LEU A 142 -12.56 2.06 -15.56
CA LEU A 142 -12.26 2.89 -14.40
C LEU A 142 -12.88 2.30 -13.13
N VAL A 143 -12.22 2.54 -11.99
CA VAL A 143 -12.83 2.44 -10.65
C VAL A 143 -12.91 3.87 -10.12
N SER A 144 -14.11 4.38 -9.84
CA SER A 144 -14.33 5.81 -9.64
C SER A 144 -13.71 6.31 -8.32
N LEU A 145 -12.87 7.35 -8.37
CA LEU A 145 -12.36 8.02 -7.16
C LEU A 145 -13.42 8.95 -6.52
N THR A 146 -14.44 9.37 -7.28
CA THR A 146 -15.48 10.29 -6.81
C THR A 146 -16.74 9.56 -6.33
N GLN A 147 -17.08 8.42 -6.94
CA GLN A 147 -18.23 7.59 -6.58
C GLN A 147 -17.76 6.25 -5.99
N ARG A 148 -17.65 6.19 -4.66
CA ARG A 148 -17.09 5.07 -3.86
C ARG A 148 -17.42 3.66 -4.36
N ALA A 149 -18.70 3.42 -4.66
CA ALA A 149 -19.20 2.08 -4.97
C ALA A 149 -19.05 1.70 -6.45
N VAL A 150 -18.64 2.63 -7.32
CA VAL A 150 -18.84 2.53 -8.77
C VAL A 150 -17.54 2.18 -9.49
N ALA A 151 -17.64 1.20 -10.37
CA ALA A 151 -16.66 0.93 -11.40
C ALA A 151 -17.39 0.80 -12.75
N ALA A 152 -16.68 1.01 -13.85
CA ALA A 152 -17.29 1.02 -15.17
C ALA A 152 -16.38 0.47 -16.26
N VAL A 153 -16.98 -0.10 -17.30
CA VAL A 153 -16.31 -0.60 -18.50
C VAL A 153 -17.04 -0.10 -19.74
N ALA A 154 -16.35 0.55 -20.64
CA ALA A 154 -16.81 0.77 -22.01
C ALA A 154 -16.10 -0.23 -22.92
N TYR A 155 -16.87 -1.05 -23.65
CA TYR A 155 -16.37 -2.12 -24.50
C TYR A 155 -16.96 -1.97 -25.91
N GLU A 156 -16.09 -1.83 -26.92
CA GLU A 156 -16.45 -1.63 -28.32
C GLU A 156 -15.88 -2.76 -29.18
N VAL A 157 -16.70 -3.32 -30.06
CA VAL A 157 -16.30 -4.30 -31.07
C VAL A 157 -16.61 -3.75 -32.45
N GLU A 158 -15.62 -3.74 -33.32
CA GLU A 158 -15.70 -3.28 -34.71
C GLU A 158 -15.38 -4.44 -35.65
N ALA A 159 -16.22 -4.71 -36.65
CA ALA A 159 -15.89 -5.65 -37.72
C ALA A 159 -14.93 -4.99 -38.72
N VAL A 160 -13.81 -5.64 -39.07
CA VAL A 160 -12.75 -5.00 -39.87
C VAL A 160 -12.86 -5.32 -41.36
N GLY A 161 -12.89 -6.61 -41.72
CA GLY A 161 -12.74 -7.06 -43.11
C GLY A 161 -13.96 -7.76 -43.71
N SER A 162 -14.85 -8.26 -42.86
CA SER A 162 -16.02 -9.05 -43.27
C SER A 162 -17.19 -8.77 -42.34
N SER A 163 -18.40 -9.02 -42.83
CA SER A 163 -19.59 -9.06 -41.96
C SER A 163 -19.40 -10.16 -40.92
N SER A 164 -19.66 -9.84 -39.65
CA SER A 164 -19.43 -10.75 -38.52
C SER A 164 -20.59 -10.73 -37.54
N ARG A 165 -21.04 -11.90 -37.13
CA ARG A 165 -21.99 -12.06 -36.03
C ARG A 165 -21.23 -11.97 -34.72
N VAL A 166 -21.62 -11.02 -33.87
CA VAL A 166 -20.99 -10.82 -32.56
C VAL A 166 -22.00 -11.07 -31.44
N VAL A 167 -21.54 -11.74 -30.39
CA VAL A 167 -22.29 -11.93 -29.15
C VAL A 167 -21.42 -11.48 -28.00
N ILE A 168 -21.84 -10.44 -27.28
CA ILE A 168 -21.20 -9.97 -26.05
C ILE A 168 -22.01 -10.49 -24.86
N GLN A 169 -21.37 -11.22 -23.95
CA GLN A 169 -21.94 -11.66 -22.69
C GLN A 169 -21.30 -10.87 -21.55
N SER A 170 -22.03 -9.89 -21.03
CA SER A 170 -21.62 -9.12 -19.85
C SER A 170 -22.10 -9.83 -18.59
N GLU A 171 -21.17 -10.18 -17.70
CA GLU A 171 -21.48 -11.05 -16.55
C GLU A 171 -21.18 -10.38 -15.20
N LEU A 172 -21.98 -10.74 -14.20
CA LEU A 172 -21.60 -10.75 -12.80
C LEU A 172 -21.33 -12.21 -12.43
N VAL A 173 -20.13 -12.53 -11.96
CA VAL A 173 -19.73 -13.90 -11.62
C VAL A 173 -19.22 -13.97 -10.18
N THR A 174 -19.85 -14.80 -9.36
CA THR A 174 -19.45 -15.10 -7.97
C THR A 174 -18.81 -16.48 -7.88
N ASN A 175 -17.99 -16.71 -6.84
CA ASN A 175 -17.36 -18.01 -6.56
C ASN A 175 -16.52 -18.56 -7.73
N GLU A 176 -15.80 -17.68 -8.43
CA GLU A 176 -14.84 -18.06 -9.48
C GLU A 176 -13.81 -19.08 -8.96
N SER A 177 -13.38 -19.99 -9.83
CA SER A 177 -12.30 -20.92 -9.51
C SER A 177 -10.98 -20.17 -9.42
N LEU A 178 -10.29 -20.31 -8.29
CA LEU A 178 -8.99 -19.69 -8.05
C LEU A 178 -7.86 -20.71 -8.29
N PRO A 179 -6.66 -20.26 -8.73
CA PRO A 179 -5.48 -21.11 -8.80
C PRO A 179 -5.09 -21.71 -7.44
N ASP A 180 -4.42 -22.87 -7.45
CA ASP A 180 -3.89 -23.47 -6.23
C ASP A 180 -2.70 -22.68 -5.66
N PRO A 181 -2.50 -22.64 -4.33
CA PRO A 181 -1.38 -21.94 -3.71
C PRO A 181 -0.02 -22.55 -4.06
N ASN A 182 1.03 -21.74 -4.14
CA ASN A 182 2.40 -22.15 -4.50
C ASN A 182 3.29 -22.54 -3.29
N GLY A 183 2.74 -22.58 -2.07
CA GLY A 183 3.46 -22.98 -0.85
C GLY A 183 4.21 -21.86 -0.12
N ASP A 184 4.21 -20.61 -0.64
CA ASP A 184 4.74 -19.45 0.10
C ASP A 184 3.78 -19.06 1.24
N PRO A 185 4.25 -18.95 2.51
CA PRO A 185 3.39 -18.56 3.64
C PRO A 185 2.85 -17.12 3.56
N ARG A 186 3.38 -16.30 2.65
CA ARG A 186 2.89 -14.94 2.36
C ARG A 186 1.74 -14.93 1.34
N ALA A 187 1.52 -16.03 0.62
CA ALA A 187 0.41 -16.15 -0.32
C ALA A 187 -0.92 -16.34 0.43
N ALA A 188 -2.01 -15.85 -0.15
CA ALA A 188 -3.33 -15.97 0.44
C ALA A 188 -3.82 -17.42 0.51
N ARG A 189 -4.67 -17.72 1.48
CA ARG A 189 -5.38 -19.01 1.51
C ARG A 189 -6.46 -19.08 0.42
N ALA A 190 -6.37 -20.06 -0.47
CA ALA A 190 -7.43 -20.34 -1.45
C ALA A 190 -8.63 -21.04 -0.79
N LEU A 191 -9.73 -20.31 -0.58
CA LEU A 191 -10.99 -20.85 -0.07
C LEU A 191 -11.93 -21.24 -1.21
N LYS A 192 -12.52 -22.44 -1.15
CA LYS A 192 -13.46 -22.92 -2.17
C LYS A 192 -14.86 -22.40 -1.90
N SER A 193 -15.37 -21.58 -2.81
CA SER A 193 -16.73 -21.00 -2.82
C SER A 193 -17.13 -20.41 -1.44
N PRO A 194 -16.48 -19.34 -0.96
CA PRO A 194 -16.72 -18.77 0.37
C PRO A 194 -18.07 -18.03 0.48
N LEU A 195 -18.78 -17.79 -0.62
CA LEU A 195 -20.00 -17.00 -0.66
C LEU A 195 -21.24 -17.88 -0.87
N GLU A 196 -22.25 -17.73 -0.02
CA GLU A 196 -23.57 -18.38 -0.13
C GLU A 196 -24.57 -17.43 -0.78
N PRO A 197 -25.38 -17.89 -1.76
CA PRO A 197 -26.33 -17.04 -2.47
C PRO A 197 -27.52 -16.63 -1.59
N GLU A 198 -27.92 -15.36 -1.66
CA GLU A 198 -29.13 -14.81 -1.00
C GLU A 198 -30.14 -14.20 -2.00
N GLU A 199 -29.69 -13.66 -3.14
CA GLU A 199 -30.54 -13.09 -4.20
C GLU A 199 -29.84 -13.08 -5.55
N ASP A 200 -30.57 -13.40 -6.62
CA ASP A 200 -30.17 -13.16 -8.00
C ASP A 200 -31.32 -12.48 -8.78
N VAL A 201 -30.97 -11.50 -9.60
CA VAL A 201 -31.93 -10.75 -10.42
C VAL A 201 -31.33 -10.43 -11.79
N ALA A 202 -32.11 -10.69 -12.83
CA ALA A 202 -31.89 -10.17 -14.18
C ALA A 202 -33.21 -9.58 -14.71
N VAL A 203 -33.24 -8.26 -14.94
CA VAL A 203 -34.42 -7.56 -15.47
C VAL A 203 -34.00 -6.52 -16.49
N GLY A 204 -34.35 -6.75 -17.75
CA GLY A 204 -34.03 -5.84 -18.85
C GLY A 204 -32.52 -5.75 -19.06
N ARG A 205 -31.93 -4.61 -18.70
CA ARG A 205 -30.47 -4.39 -18.78
C ARG A 205 -29.77 -4.44 -17.43
N ARG A 206 -30.51 -4.71 -16.36
CA ARG A 206 -30.00 -4.74 -14.99
C ARG A 206 -29.74 -6.16 -14.51
N LEU A 207 -28.61 -6.31 -13.84
CA LEU A 207 -28.17 -7.54 -13.20
C LEU A 207 -27.89 -7.25 -11.73
N ARG A 208 -28.19 -8.18 -10.83
CA ARG A 208 -27.80 -8.08 -9.42
C ARG A 208 -27.60 -9.45 -8.80
N LEU A 209 -26.55 -9.56 -8.00
CA LEU A 209 -26.27 -10.70 -7.14
C LEU A 209 -26.07 -10.22 -5.70
N VAL A 210 -26.63 -10.96 -4.74
CA VAL A 210 -26.37 -10.77 -3.31
C VAL A 210 -25.97 -12.10 -2.71
N HIS A 211 -24.83 -12.10 -2.03
CA HIS A 211 -24.26 -13.26 -1.37
C HIS A 211 -23.85 -12.93 0.06
N ARG A 212 -23.60 -13.97 0.86
CA ARG A 212 -23.11 -13.84 2.24
C ARG A 212 -21.94 -14.77 2.49
N THR A 213 -20.92 -14.31 3.20
CA THR A 213 -19.81 -15.18 3.63
C THR A 213 -20.28 -16.18 4.69
N LYS A 214 -19.67 -17.37 4.69
CA LYS A 214 -20.10 -18.51 5.50
C LYS A 214 -19.84 -18.33 6.98
N ARG A 215 -18.67 -17.79 7.37
CA ARG A 215 -18.29 -17.67 8.79
C ARG A 215 -18.24 -16.23 9.27
N SER A 216 -17.66 -15.31 8.48
CA SER A 216 -17.64 -13.89 8.84
C SER A 216 -19.03 -13.23 8.74
N GLY A 217 -19.98 -13.86 8.02
CA GLY A 217 -21.38 -13.42 7.94
C GLY A 217 -21.62 -12.09 7.21
N LEU A 218 -20.63 -11.60 6.46
CA LEU A 218 -20.66 -10.37 5.67
C LEU A 218 -21.52 -10.55 4.42
N ARG A 219 -22.47 -9.65 4.20
CA ARG A 219 -23.25 -9.61 2.94
C ARG A 219 -22.54 -8.76 1.92
N VAL A 220 -22.49 -9.25 0.68
CA VAL A 220 -21.94 -8.57 -0.49
C VAL A 220 -23.06 -8.46 -1.53
N ALA A 221 -23.28 -7.26 -2.04
CA ALA A 221 -24.19 -7.00 -3.13
C ALA A 221 -23.41 -6.37 -4.29
N VAL A 222 -23.64 -6.87 -5.50
CA VAL A 222 -23.09 -6.30 -6.73
C VAL A 222 -24.20 -6.21 -7.75
N ALA A 223 -24.34 -5.03 -8.37
CA ALA A 223 -25.33 -4.79 -9.41
C ALA A 223 -24.65 -4.17 -10.64
N ALA A 224 -25.19 -4.42 -11.83
CA ALA A 224 -24.78 -3.78 -13.05
C ALA A 224 -25.97 -3.23 -13.85
N ASP A 225 -25.77 -2.09 -14.51
CA ASP A 225 -26.67 -1.52 -15.51
C ASP A 225 -25.90 -1.28 -16.81
N HIS A 226 -26.59 -1.37 -17.95
CA HIS A 226 -25.94 -1.36 -19.27
C HIS A 226 -26.60 -0.38 -20.23
N GLU A 227 -25.76 0.37 -20.94
CA GLU A 227 -26.14 1.10 -22.13
C GLU A 227 -25.53 0.42 -23.37
N VAL A 228 -26.37 0.15 -24.37
CA VAL A 228 -25.98 -0.57 -25.58
C VAL A 228 -26.26 0.31 -26.78
N THR A 229 -25.22 0.56 -27.58
CA THR A 229 -25.30 1.30 -28.84
C THR A 229 -24.75 0.42 -29.96
N GLY A 230 -25.52 0.20 -31.02
CA GLY A 230 -25.12 -0.62 -32.15
C GLY A 230 -26.12 -0.53 -33.29
N PRO A 231 -25.96 -1.36 -34.35
CA PRO A 231 -26.88 -1.39 -35.49
C PRO A 231 -28.32 -1.73 -35.08
N GLU A 232 -29.30 -1.40 -35.93
CA GLU A 232 -30.74 -1.59 -35.65
C GLU A 232 -31.11 -3.05 -35.31
N ARG A 233 -30.32 -4.02 -35.78
CA ARG A 233 -30.53 -5.46 -35.53
C ARG A 233 -30.00 -5.95 -34.18
N THR A 234 -29.51 -5.06 -33.33
CA THR A 234 -28.95 -5.42 -32.02
C THR A 234 -30.06 -5.85 -31.06
N THR A 235 -29.93 -7.05 -30.50
CA THR A 235 -30.86 -7.57 -29.49
C THR A 235 -30.16 -7.72 -28.14
N VAL A 236 -30.95 -7.61 -27.07
CA VAL A 236 -30.48 -7.77 -25.69
C VAL A 236 -31.40 -8.72 -24.94
N ASP A 237 -30.83 -9.63 -24.17
CA ASP A 237 -31.55 -10.56 -23.29
C ASP A 237 -30.76 -10.77 -22.00
N SER A 238 -31.45 -10.95 -20.87
CA SER A 238 -30.82 -11.07 -19.56
C SER A 238 -31.30 -12.29 -18.80
N GLU A 239 -30.38 -13.02 -18.18
CA GLU A 239 -30.66 -14.20 -17.36
C GLU A 239 -29.85 -14.15 -16.05
N SER A 240 -30.35 -14.81 -15.01
CA SER A 240 -29.61 -15.00 -13.76
C SER A 240 -29.79 -16.40 -13.19
N ASN A 241 -28.80 -16.80 -12.40
CA ASN A 241 -28.81 -17.93 -11.50
C ASN A 241 -28.00 -17.58 -10.25
N VAL A 242 -27.83 -18.56 -9.35
CA VAL A 242 -27.23 -18.37 -8.02
C VAL A 242 -25.86 -17.68 -8.00
N ASP A 243 -25.00 -17.92 -8.99
CA ASP A 243 -23.62 -17.39 -9.00
C ASP A 243 -23.30 -16.58 -10.26
N VAL A 244 -24.21 -16.55 -11.23
CA VAL A 244 -24.02 -15.83 -12.49
C VAL A 244 -25.28 -15.05 -12.85
N ALA A 245 -25.12 -13.75 -13.08
CA ALA A 245 -26.11 -12.94 -13.79
C ALA A 245 -25.48 -12.43 -15.09
N ARG A 246 -26.20 -12.51 -16.21
CA ARG A 246 -25.66 -12.24 -17.55
C ARG A 246 -26.63 -11.38 -18.37
N LEU A 247 -26.07 -10.40 -19.07
CA LEU A 247 -26.71 -9.72 -20.19
C LEU A 247 -26.02 -10.18 -21.49
N THR A 248 -26.79 -10.75 -22.41
CA THR A 248 -26.35 -11.15 -23.74
C THR A 248 -26.78 -10.11 -24.77
N VAL A 249 -25.81 -9.55 -25.49
CA VAL A 249 -26.02 -8.59 -26.58
C VAL A 249 -25.61 -9.24 -27.89
N THR A 250 -26.54 -9.38 -28.84
CA THR A 250 -26.27 -10.01 -30.14
C THR A 250 -26.41 -8.97 -31.24
N SER A 251 -25.47 -8.95 -32.18
CA SER A 251 -25.55 -8.09 -33.37
C SER A 251 -24.87 -8.73 -34.57
N VAL A 252 -25.15 -8.18 -35.76
CA VAL A 252 -24.41 -8.46 -36.99
C VAL A 252 -23.80 -7.14 -37.43
N LEU A 253 -22.47 -7.12 -37.52
CA LEU A 253 -21.70 -5.93 -37.86
C LEU A 253 -21.19 -6.03 -39.29
N GLU A 254 -21.53 -5.07 -40.13
CA GLU A 254 -20.85 -4.87 -41.42
C GLU A 254 -19.44 -4.27 -41.21
N PRO A 255 -18.51 -4.42 -42.17
CA PRO A 255 -17.18 -3.83 -42.05
C PRO A 255 -17.23 -2.32 -41.73
N GLY A 256 -16.59 -1.93 -40.63
CA GLY A 256 -16.55 -0.56 -40.09
C GLY A 256 -17.69 -0.23 -39.11
N GLU A 257 -18.73 -1.06 -39.01
CA GLU A 257 -19.77 -0.91 -37.98
C GLU A 257 -19.27 -1.35 -36.61
N ARG A 258 -19.91 -0.79 -35.57
CA ARG A 258 -19.49 -0.95 -34.18
C ARG A 258 -20.65 -1.31 -33.28
N LEU A 259 -20.38 -2.22 -32.34
CA LEU A 259 -21.22 -2.47 -31.18
C LEU A 259 -20.49 -1.99 -29.93
N ARG A 260 -21.13 -1.11 -29.16
CA ARG A 260 -20.59 -0.55 -27.91
C ARG A 260 -21.52 -0.91 -26.75
N VAL A 261 -20.92 -1.42 -25.68
CA VAL A 261 -21.57 -1.70 -24.39
C VAL A 261 -20.86 -0.88 -23.32
N GLU A 262 -21.61 0.01 -22.67
CA GLU A 262 -21.18 0.69 -21.45
C GLU A 262 -21.81 -0.02 -20.26
N LYS A 263 -20.98 -0.55 -19.38
CA LYS A 263 -21.37 -1.28 -18.19
C LYS A 263 -21.00 -0.47 -16.96
N LEU A 264 -22.00 -0.08 -16.18
CA LEU A 264 -21.82 0.50 -14.86
C LEU A 264 -22.00 -0.60 -13.83
N VAL A 265 -21.10 -0.69 -12.85
CA VAL A 265 -21.14 -1.70 -11.80
C VAL A 265 -21.08 -1.01 -10.43
N ALA A 266 -22.03 -1.33 -9.56
CA ALA A 266 -22.02 -0.89 -8.18
C ALA A 266 -21.71 -2.07 -7.25
N HIS A 267 -20.77 -1.85 -6.33
CA HIS A 267 -20.40 -2.81 -5.30
C HIS A 267 -20.77 -2.27 -3.90
N GLY A 268 -21.20 -3.17 -3.01
CA GLY A 268 -21.41 -2.84 -1.61
C GLY A 268 -21.30 -4.06 -0.72
N TRP A 269 -20.91 -3.84 0.54
CA TRP A 269 -20.94 -4.89 1.55
C TRP A 269 -21.30 -4.35 2.93
N SER A 270 -21.79 -5.23 3.80
CA SER A 270 -22.03 -4.92 5.21
C SER A 270 -22.14 -6.19 6.07
N GLY A 271 -21.62 -6.15 7.28
CA GLY A 271 -21.91 -7.16 8.32
C GLY A 271 -23.24 -6.94 9.06
N ALA A 272 -23.84 -5.74 8.95
CA ALA A 272 -24.99 -5.34 9.76
C ALA A 272 -26.30 -5.16 8.97
N ARG A 273 -26.22 -4.74 7.69
CA ARG A 273 -27.40 -4.43 6.87
C ARG A 273 -28.12 -5.68 6.40
N SER A 274 -29.45 -5.60 6.34
CA SER A 274 -30.30 -6.66 5.78
C SER A 274 -30.13 -6.80 4.26
N ARG A 275 -30.53 -7.96 3.72
CA ARG A 275 -30.50 -8.22 2.28
C ARG A 275 -31.20 -7.12 1.44
N PRO A 276 -32.46 -6.70 1.72
CA PRO A 276 -33.09 -5.62 0.95
C PRO A 276 -32.32 -4.29 1.01
N ALA A 277 -31.78 -3.92 2.19
CA ALA A 277 -31.00 -2.69 2.33
C ALA A 277 -29.68 -2.73 1.54
N MET A 278 -29.08 -3.92 1.40
CA MET A 278 -27.92 -4.12 0.55
C MET A 278 -28.28 -3.98 -0.94
N SER A 279 -29.40 -4.55 -1.38
CA SER A 279 -29.91 -4.39 -2.75
C SER A 279 -30.20 -2.93 -3.06
N ASP A 280 -30.90 -2.21 -2.17
CA ASP A 280 -31.23 -0.79 -2.35
C ASP A 280 -29.96 0.10 -2.42
N GLN A 281 -28.92 -0.24 -1.65
CA GLN A 281 -27.66 0.50 -1.66
C GLN A 281 -26.98 0.45 -3.03
N VAL A 282 -26.89 -0.73 -3.65
CA VAL A 282 -26.22 -0.87 -4.95
C VAL A 282 -27.07 -0.32 -6.09
N GLU A 283 -28.40 -0.45 -6.02
CA GLU A 283 -29.32 0.17 -6.98
C GLU A 283 -29.26 1.70 -6.93
N ALA A 284 -29.18 2.30 -5.74
CA ALA A 284 -29.02 3.74 -5.58
C ALA A 284 -27.68 4.24 -6.15
N ALA A 285 -26.59 3.48 -5.93
CA ALA A 285 -25.29 3.79 -6.51
C ALA A 285 -25.31 3.70 -8.05
N LEU A 286 -25.96 2.68 -8.63
CA LEU A 286 -26.15 2.59 -10.08
C LEU A 286 -26.99 3.74 -10.64
N ALA A 287 -28.06 4.15 -9.95
CA ALA A 287 -28.88 5.27 -10.39
C ALA A 287 -28.08 6.59 -10.44
N ALA A 288 -27.22 6.84 -9.44
CA ALA A 288 -26.33 8.00 -9.43
C ALA A 288 -25.25 7.92 -10.54
N ALA A 289 -24.66 6.74 -10.74
CA ALA A 289 -23.70 6.51 -11.82
C ALA A 289 -24.35 6.70 -13.20
N GLY A 290 -25.55 6.15 -13.41
CA GLY A 290 -26.33 6.29 -14.64
C GLY A 290 -26.76 7.73 -14.91
N HIS A 291 -27.01 8.54 -13.88
CA HIS A 291 -27.24 9.97 -14.04
C HIS A 291 -26.00 10.72 -14.53
N SER A 292 -24.81 10.31 -14.07
CA SER A 292 -23.53 10.88 -14.51
C SER A 292 -23.16 10.41 -15.92
N GLY A 293 -23.52 9.17 -16.25
CA GLY A 293 -23.15 8.51 -17.50
C GLY A 293 -21.65 8.22 -17.60
N TRP A 294 -21.24 7.53 -18.68
CA TRP A 294 -19.83 7.19 -18.91
C TRP A 294 -18.93 8.44 -19.01
N ALA A 295 -19.36 9.46 -19.75
CA ALA A 295 -18.60 10.69 -19.93
C ALA A 295 -18.41 11.45 -18.60
N GLY A 296 -19.48 11.59 -17.80
CA GLY A 296 -19.39 12.24 -16.50
C GLY A 296 -18.45 11.52 -15.53
N LEU A 297 -18.46 10.18 -15.52
CA LEU A 297 -17.51 9.40 -14.71
C LEU A 297 -16.05 9.62 -15.12
N LEU A 298 -15.76 9.76 -16.41
CA LEU A 298 -14.40 10.07 -16.90
C LEU A 298 -13.97 11.49 -16.54
N ASP A 299 -14.87 12.48 -16.71
CA ASP A 299 -14.59 13.88 -16.40
C ASP A 299 -14.34 14.07 -14.90
N ASP A 300 -15.18 13.48 -14.04
CA ASP A 300 -15.02 13.51 -12.58
C ASP A 300 -13.70 12.85 -12.14
N GLN A 301 -13.38 11.69 -12.72
CA GLN A 301 -12.12 10.98 -12.45
C GLN A 301 -10.92 11.84 -12.82
N ARG A 302 -10.95 12.45 -14.01
CA ARG A 302 -9.87 13.30 -14.50
C ARG A 302 -9.69 14.54 -13.63
N ALA A 303 -10.78 15.20 -13.25
CA ALA A 303 -10.75 16.36 -12.38
C ALA A 303 -10.15 16.02 -10.99
N TYR A 304 -10.52 14.88 -10.42
CA TYR A 304 -9.94 14.40 -9.16
C TYR A 304 -8.42 14.19 -9.26
N LEU A 305 -7.96 13.57 -10.35
CA LEU A 305 -6.54 13.29 -10.55
C LEU A 305 -5.73 14.53 -10.93
N ASP A 306 -6.26 15.45 -11.74
CA ASP A 306 -5.58 16.72 -12.03
C ASP A 306 -5.35 17.52 -10.73
N ASP A 307 -6.34 17.53 -9.83
CA ASP A 307 -6.23 18.15 -8.51
C ASP A 307 -5.17 17.45 -7.64
N PHE A 308 -5.16 16.12 -7.57
CA PHE A 308 -4.12 15.33 -6.87
C PHE A 308 -2.71 15.59 -7.43
N TRP A 309 -2.52 15.47 -8.74
CA TRP A 309 -1.21 15.64 -9.39
C TRP A 309 -0.67 17.06 -9.22
N SER A 310 -1.54 18.08 -9.17
CA SER A 310 -1.14 19.47 -8.94
C SER A 310 -0.45 19.72 -7.58
N ARG A 311 -0.57 18.79 -6.63
CA ARG A 311 -0.01 18.90 -5.28
C ARG A 311 0.86 17.72 -4.84
N ALA A 312 0.90 16.63 -5.61
CA ALA A 312 1.58 15.40 -5.23
C ALA A 312 2.65 14.92 -6.22
N ASP A 313 2.72 15.47 -7.44
CA ASP A 313 3.69 14.99 -8.45
C ASP A 313 5.14 15.14 -7.99
N VAL A 314 5.97 14.18 -8.39
CA VAL A 314 7.41 14.16 -8.20
C VAL A 314 8.05 14.07 -9.59
N GLU A 315 8.80 15.10 -9.93
CA GLU A 315 9.51 15.24 -11.20
C GLU A 315 10.97 14.80 -11.01
N VAL A 316 11.43 13.86 -11.84
CA VAL A 316 12.80 13.35 -11.85
C VAL A 316 13.35 13.51 -13.27
N ASP A 317 14.33 14.39 -13.43
CA ASP A 317 14.98 14.61 -14.72
C ASP A 317 16.36 13.92 -14.73
N GLY A 318 16.61 13.10 -15.74
CA GLY A 318 17.84 12.30 -15.88
C GLY A 318 17.61 10.78 -15.85
N ASP A 319 16.44 10.34 -15.36
CA ASP A 319 16.04 8.94 -15.34
C ASP A 319 14.52 8.78 -15.56
N GLU A 320 14.13 8.53 -16.81
CA GLU A 320 12.72 8.41 -17.21
C GLU A 320 12.01 7.18 -16.60
N GLU A 321 12.77 6.14 -16.25
CA GLU A 321 12.21 4.92 -15.66
C GLU A 321 11.86 5.16 -14.20
N ILE A 322 12.73 5.84 -13.45
CA ILE A 322 12.40 6.30 -12.08
C ILE A 322 11.26 7.32 -12.11
N GLN A 323 11.21 8.21 -13.11
CA GLN A 323 10.09 9.13 -13.29
C GLN A 323 8.75 8.39 -13.50
N GLN A 324 8.72 7.37 -14.36
CA GLN A 324 7.54 6.53 -14.54
C GLN A 324 7.18 5.81 -13.23
N ALA A 325 8.17 5.22 -12.57
CA ALA A 325 7.98 4.43 -11.36
C ALA A 325 7.42 5.25 -10.19
N VAL A 326 7.91 6.47 -9.94
CA VAL A 326 7.38 7.30 -8.84
C VAL A 326 5.93 7.73 -9.09
N ARG A 327 5.54 8.01 -10.34
CA ARG A 327 4.15 8.31 -10.68
C ARG A 327 3.26 7.08 -10.60
N PHE A 328 3.76 5.92 -11.02
CA PHE A 328 3.07 4.65 -10.81
C PHE A 328 2.82 4.38 -9.32
N ALA A 329 3.84 4.60 -8.49
CA ALA A 329 3.75 4.45 -7.05
C ALA A 329 2.73 5.42 -6.41
N LEU A 330 2.82 6.71 -6.73
CA LEU A 330 1.88 7.73 -6.24
C LEU A 330 0.43 7.41 -6.61
N PHE A 331 0.20 6.97 -7.85
CA PHE A 331 -1.12 6.56 -8.33
C PHE A 331 -1.67 5.40 -7.50
N HIS A 332 -0.91 4.33 -7.32
CA HIS A 332 -1.37 3.14 -6.57
C HIS A 332 -1.53 3.38 -5.07
N VAL A 333 -0.66 4.19 -4.46
CA VAL A 333 -0.81 4.60 -3.05
C VAL A 333 -2.07 5.45 -2.86
N LEU A 334 -2.36 6.39 -3.77
CA LEU A 334 -3.62 7.12 -3.77
C LEU A 334 -4.81 6.18 -3.90
N GLN A 335 -4.78 5.26 -4.88
CA GLN A 335 -5.84 4.29 -5.09
C GLN A 335 -6.10 3.46 -3.83
N ALA A 336 -5.07 3.10 -3.05
CA ALA A 336 -5.23 2.30 -1.84
C ALA A 336 -5.97 3.04 -0.70
N GLY A 337 -5.80 4.37 -0.59
CA GLY A 337 -6.34 5.18 0.50
C GLY A 337 -7.56 6.04 0.17
N ALA A 338 -7.77 6.42 -1.10
CA ALA A 338 -8.68 7.52 -1.48
C ALA A 338 -10.12 7.38 -0.93
N ARG A 339 -10.70 6.18 -1.00
CA ARG A 339 -12.05 5.82 -0.53
C ARG A 339 -12.04 4.62 0.42
N ALA A 340 -10.95 4.42 1.16
CA ALA A 340 -10.91 3.41 2.22
C ALA A 340 -12.00 3.67 3.27
N GLU A 341 -12.21 4.95 3.63
CA GLU A 341 -13.30 5.45 4.50
C GLU A 341 -13.46 4.62 5.78
N GLN A 342 -12.53 4.83 6.72
CA GLN A 342 -12.42 4.10 8.00
C GLN A 342 -12.26 2.58 7.84
N ARG A 343 -11.46 2.18 6.86
CA ARG A 343 -11.00 0.80 6.68
C ARG A 343 -9.48 0.76 6.59
N ALA A 344 -8.96 -0.43 6.83
CA ALA A 344 -7.54 -0.71 6.72
C ALA A 344 -7.01 -0.45 5.29
N ILE A 345 -5.72 -0.15 5.17
CA ILE A 345 -5.00 -0.18 3.89
C ILE A 345 -4.24 -1.51 3.85
N PRO A 346 -4.65 -2.48 3.03
CA PRO A 346 -3.95 -3.77 2.97
C PRO A 346 -2.53 -3.63 2.41
N ALA A 347 -1.62 -4.50 2.83
CA ALA A 347 -0.22 -4.50 2.36
C ALA A 347 -0.09 -4.64 0.84
N LYS A 348 -1.04 -5.37 0.20
CA LYS A 348 -1.15 -5.51 -1.26
C LYS A 348 -2.21 -4.61 -1.91
N GLY A 349 -2.75 -3.66 -1.15
CA GLY A 349 -3.92 -2.88 -1.54
C GLY A 349 -5.09 -3.80 -1.90
N LEU A 350 -5.89 -3.39 -2.88
CA LEU A 350 -6.92 -4.26 -3.49
C LEU A 350 -6.48 -4.75 -4.87
N THR A 351 -5.18 -5.05 -5.02
CA THR A 351 -4.57 -5.45 -6.30
C THR A 351 -4.30 -6.94 -6.39
N GLY A 352 -4.49 -7.68 -5.30
CA GLY A 352 -4.27 -9.12 -5.21
C GLY A 352 -4.55 -9.61 -3.79
N SER A 353 -4.46 -10.92 -3.59
CA SER A 353 -4.79 -11.56 -2.31
C SER A 353 -3.58 -11.76 -1.39
N GLY A 354 -2.36 -11.42 -1.81
CA GLY A 354 -1.15 -11.60 -1.02
C GLY A 354 -1.26 -11.00 0.40
N TYR A 355 -0.56 -11.61 1.35
CA TYR A 355 -0.69 -11.35 2.79
C TYR A 355 -2.13 -11.48 3.33
N ASP A 356 -2.95 -12.32 2.71
CA ASP A 356 -4.36 -12.52 3.06
C ASP A 356 -5.21 -11.23 3.02
N GLY A 357 -4.73 -10.16 2.38
CA GLY A 357 -5.36 -8.83 2.38
C GLY A 357 -5.32 -8.11 3.73
N HIS A 358 -4.37 -8.48 4.61
CA HIS A 358 -4.19 -7.84 5.91
C HIS A 358 -3.53 -6.47 5.80
N ALA A 359 -3.89 -5.58 6.72
CA ALA A 359 -3.10 -4.42 7.06
C ALA A 359 -2.10 -4.75 8.17
N PHE A 360 -0.95 -4.09 8.10
CA PHE A 360 0.19 -4.19 9.01
C PHE A 360 0.62 -2.78 9.43
N TRP A 361 1.63 -2.68 10.28
CA TRP A 361 2.36 -1.44 10.60
C TRP A 361 2.92 -0.72 9.35
N ASP A 362 3.08 -1.43 8.24
CA ASP A 362 3.37 -0.93 6.89
C ASP A 362 2.55 0.34 6.53
N THR A 363 1.27 0.35 6.94
CA THR A 363 0.36 1.47 6.69
C THR A 363 0.90 2.73 7.33
N GLU A 364 1.07 2.71 8.65
CA GLU A 364 1.44 3.87 9.44
C GLU A 364 2.88 4.34 9.16
N THR A 365 3.81 3.42 8.95
CA THR A 365 5.24 3.74 8.84
C THR A 365 5.65 4.18 7.43
N PHE A 366 5.02 3.65 6.37
CA PHE A 366 5.44 3.88 4.98
C PHE A 366 4.37 4.60 4.16
N VAL A 367 3.11 4.15 4.23
CA VAL A 367 2.03 4.67 3.38
C VAL A 367 1.53 6.04 3.87
N LEU A 368 1.18 6.14 5.16
CA LEU A 368 0.67 7.38 5.75
C LEU A 368 1.67 8.56 5.64
N PRO A 369 3.00 8.41 5.81
CA PRO A 369 3.96 9.47 5.53
C PRO A 369 3.73 10.21 4.22
N LEU A 370 3.58 9.46 3.12
CA LEU A 370 3.34 10.01 1.79
C LEU A 370 1.97 10.70 1.75
N LEU A 371 0.92 10.03 2.23
CA LEU A 371 -0.44 10.55 2.22
C LEU A 371 -0.61 11.79 3.09
N THR A 372 0.13 11.93 4.19
CA THR A 372 0.11 13.12 5.05
C THR A 372 0.43 14.39 4.27
N TYR A 373 1.39 14.33 3.34
CA TYR A 373 1.83 15.50 2.56
C TYR A 373 1.12 15.67 1.22
N THR A 374 0.32 14.69 0.77
CA THR A 374 -0.28 14.65 -0.58
C THR A 374 -1.81 14.54 -0.58
N ALA A 375 -2.38 13.76 0.34
CA ALA A 375 -3.81 13.48 0.48
C ALA A 375 -4.19 13.25 1.97
N PRO A 376 -4.03 14.26 2.85
CA PRO A 376 -4.17 14.09 4.30
C PRO A 376 -5.54 13.54 4.75
N GLY A 377 -6.61 13.80 4.00
CA GLY A 377 -7.93 13.23 4.30
C GLY A 377 -7.95 11.70 4.38
N ALA A 378 -7.14 11.00 3.58
CA ALA A 378 -7.03 9.54 3.64
C ALA A 378 -6.34 9.06 4.93
N VAL A 379 -5.44 9.86 5.50
CA VAL A 379 -4.72 9.55 6.74
C VAL A 379 -5.67 9.58 7.93
N ALA A 380 -6.52 10.61 8.02
CA ALA A 380 -7.54 10.71 9.06
C ALA A 380 -8.45 9.48 9.07
N GLU A 381 -8.88 9.03 7.90
CA GLU A 381 -9.75 7.85 7.75
C GLU A 381 -9.04 6.55 8.17
N ALA A 382 -7.78 6.35 7.80
CA ALA A 382 -6.99 5.18 8.23
C ALA A 382 -6.78 5.16 9.75
N LEU A 383 -6.53 6.32 10.39
CA LEU A 383 -6.38 6.41 11.84
C LEU A 383 -7.71 6.26 12.58
N ARG A 384 -8.83 6.74 12.00
CA ARG A 384 -10.18 6.44 12.52
C ARG A 384 -10.49 4.95 12.46
N TRP A 385 -9.99 4.21 11.47
CA TRP A 385 -10.08 2.75 11.48
C TRP A 385 -9.33 2.11 12.66
N ARG A 386 -8.12 2.59 12.99
CA ARG A 386 -7.40 2.16 14.21
C ARG A 386 -8.21 2.47 15.47
N GLN A 387 -8.84 3.65 15.55
CA GLN A 387 -9.75 3.96 16.66
C GLN A 387 -10.96 3.03 16.71
N ASN A 388 -11.57 2.73 15.57
CA ASN A 388 -12.72 1.82 15.49
C ASN A 388 -12.37 0.37 15.90
N THR A 389 -11.10 -0.04 15.75
CA THR A 389 -10.60 -1.37 16.16
C THR A 389 -9.96 -1.38 17.55
N LEU A 390 -9.92 -0.23 18.23
CA LEU A 390 -9.36 -0.08 19.58
C LEU A 390 -10.03 -1.00 20.64
N PRO A 391 -11.34 -1.30 20.61
CA PRO A 391 -11.91 -2.29 21.52
C PRO A 391 -11.22 -3.66 21.44
N ALA A 392 -10.96 -4.16 20.23
CA ALA A 392 -10.25 -5.44 20.03
C ALA A 392 -8.79 -5.35 20.50
N ALA A 393 -8.13 -4.21 20.30
CA ALA A 393 -6.76 -3.98 20.79
C ALA A 393 -6.68 -3.92 22.33
N ARG A 394 -7.69 -3.35 23.00
CA ARG A 394 -7.81 -3.36 24.47
C ARG A 394 -8.04 -4.76 25.01
N GLU A 395 -8.92 -5.54 24.37
CA GLU A 395 -9.14 -6.96 24.71
C GLU A 395 -7.84 -7.76 24.55
N ARG A 396 -7.08 -7.50 23.49
CA ARG A 396 -5.77 -8.09 23.26
C ARG A 396 -4.76 -7.73 24.35
N ALA A 397 -4.69 -6.47 24.78
CA ALA A 397 -3.81 -6.06 25.87
C ALA A 397 -4.15 -6.81 27.17
N VAL A 398 -5.43 -6.90 27.53
CA VAL A 398 -5.89 -7.66 28.71
C VAL A 398 -5.53 -9.14 28.60
N GLN A 399 -5.71 -9.75 27.44
CA GLN A 399 -5.33 -11.14 27.19
C GLN A 399 -3.82 -11.37 27.39
N LEU A 400 -2.99 -10.38 27.11
CA LEU A 400 -1.55 -10.43 27.33
C LEU A 400 -1.12 -10.01 28.74
N GLY A 401 -2.08 -9.70 29.64
CA GLY A 401 -1.79 -9.23 30.99
C GLY A 401 -1.28 -7.79 31.06
N LEU A 402 -1.53 -6.99 30.02
CA LEU A 402 -1.07 -5.61 29.86
C LEU A 402 -2.26 -4.63 30.02
N ARG A 403 -1.93 -3.34 30.14
CA ARG A 403 -2.91 -2.23 30.12
C ARG A 403 -2.87 -1.52 28.77
N GLY A 404 -3.85 -0.65 28.52
CA GLY A 404 -3.91 0.12 27.28
C GLY A 404 -4.44 -0.70 26.12
N ALA A 405 -3.86 -0.47 24.93
CA ALA A 405 -4.21 -1.18 23.70
C ALA A 405 -2.99 -1.85 23.07
N ALA A 406 -3.12 -3.12 22.70
CA ALA A 406 -2.15 -3.88 21.93
C ALA A 406 -2.73 -4.15 20.54
N PHE A 407 -2.47 -3.24 19.60
CA PHE A 407 -2.88 -3.42 18.21
C PHE A 407 -2.23 -4.66 17.58
N PRO A 408 -2.95 -5.40 16.72
CA PRO A 408 -2.43 -6.61 16.11
C PRO A 408 -1.33 -6.31 15.08
N TRP A 409 -0.41 -7.27 14.92
CA TRP A 409 0.61 -7.24 13.89
C TRP A 409 0.02 -7.26 12.49
N ARG A 410 -1.00 -8.10 12.27
CA ARG A 410 -1.73 -8.19 11.01
C ARG A 410 -3.21 -8.44 11.24
N THR A 411 -4.07 -7.72 10.51
CA THR A 411 -5.52 -7.84 10.67
C THR A 411 -6.29 -7.26 9.48
N ILE A 412 -7.56 -7.65 9.34
CA ILE A 412 -8.56 -6.99 8.48
C ILE A 412 -9.59 -6.24 9.35
N GLU A 413 -10.12 -6.89 10.38
CA GLU A 413 -11.23 -6.36 11.19
C GLU A 413 -10.84 -5.84 12.58
N GLY A 414 -9.58 -5.99 13.00
CA GLY A 414 -9.03 -5.47 14.26
C GLY A 414 -8.49 -6.53 15.22
N SER A 415 -8.90 -7.79 15.10
CA SER A 415 -8.37 -8.91 15.88
C SER A 415 -7.08 -9.46 15.27
N GLU A 416 -6.16 -9.98 16.09
CA GLU A 416 -4.90 -10.57 15.62
C GLU A 416 -5.15 -11.75 14.67
N GLY A 417 -4.56 -11.69 13.47
CA GLY A 417 -4.74 -12.71 12.42
C GLY A 417 -3.49 -13.55 12.16
N SER A 418 -2.41 -13.40 12.94
CA SER A 418 -1.15 -14.12 12.77
C SER A 418 -1.05 -15.38 13.63
N ALA A 419 -0.72 -16.51 13.00
CA ALA A 419 -0.25 -17.70 13.71
C ALA A 419 1.24 -17.64 14.06
N TYR A 420 1.98 -16.67 13.53
CA TYR A 420 3.40 -16.47 13.83
C TYR A 420 3.54 -15.59 15.08
N TRP A 421 3.56 -16.24 16.24
CA TRP A 421 3.59 -15.58 17.55
C TRP A 421 4.78 -14.63 17.79
N PRO A 422 6.02 -14.88 17.27
CA PRO A 422 7.15 -13.98 17.52
C PRO A 422 6.92 -12.57 16.95
N ALA A 423 6.05 -12.41 15.95
CA ALA A 423 5.56 -11.09 15.55
C ALA A 423 4.17 -10.79 16.16
N GLY A 424 3.18 -11.67 15.97
CA GLY A 424 1.78 -11.46 16.37
C GLY A 424 1.52 -11.25 17.87
N THR A 425 2.51 -11.53 18.72
CA THR A 425 2.42 -11.31 20.17
C THR A 425 3.55 -10.46 20.74
N ALA A 426 4.67 -10.28 20.03
CA ALA A 426 5.85 -9.58 20.56
C ALA A 426 6.29 -8.35 19.74
N ALA A 427 5.77 -8.14 18.52
CA ALA A 427 6.06 -6.95 17.71
C ALA A 427 5.18 -5.76 18.12
N PHE A 428 5.38 -5.26 19.35
CA PHE A 428 4.57 -4.18 19.91
C PHE A 428 4.79 -2.82 19.23
N HIS A 429 5.87 -2.66 18.45
CA HIS A 429 6.22 -1.38 17.82
C HIS A 429 5.11 -0.79 16.94
N VAL A 430 4.22 -1.62 16.38
CA VAL A 430 3.01 -1.17 15.67
C VAL A 430 2.20 -0.11 16.45
N ASN A 431 2.19 -0.19 17.78
CA ASN A 431 1.49 0.77 18.63
C ASN A 431 2.17 2.15 18.61
N ALA A 432 3.50 2.18 18.55
CA ALA A 432 4.24 3.43 18.42
C ALA A 432 4.21 3.95 16.98
N ASP A 433 4.15 3.08 15.97
CA ASP A 433 3.98 3.48 14.57
C ASP A 433 2.63 4.22 14.37
N ILE A 434 1.55 3.71 14.99
CA ILE A 434 0.24 4.38 15.02
C ILE A 434 0.30 5.72 15.74
N ALA A 435 0.97 5.78 16.90
CA ALA A 435 1.12 7.01 17.65
C ALA A 435 1.89 8.09 16.85
N ASP A 436 2.99 7.70 16.20
CA ASP A 436 3.77 8.60 15.36
C ASP A 436 2.94 9.12 14.17
N ALA A 437 2.16 8.25 13.52
CA ALA A 437 1.27 8.66 12.43
C ALA A 437 0.22 9.69 12.88
N VAL A 438 -0.34 9.55 14.11
CA VAL A 438 -1.24 10.54 14.72
C VAL A 438 -0.52 11.87 14.91
N VAL A 439 0.65 11.88 15.54
CA VAL A 439 1.44 13.09 15.81
C VAL A 439 1.80 13.79 14.50
N ARG A 440 2.27 13.03 13.52
CA ARG A 440 2.65 13.53 12.19
C ARG A 440 1.46 14.13 11.45
N TYR A 441 0.31 13.46 11.45
CA TYR A 441 -0.91 13.97 10.82
C TYR A 441 -1.35 15.30 11.43
N VAL A 442 -1.43 15.38 12.76
CA VAL A 442 -1.87 16.61 13.44
C VAL A 442 -0.86 17.73 13.25
N THR A 443 0.44 17.43 13.33
CA THR A 443 1.50 18.41 13.09
C THR A 443 1.44 18.96 11.67
N ALA A 444 1.19 18.10 10.69
CA ALA A 444 1.15 18.49 9.29
C ALA A 444 -0.13 19.23 8.89
N THR A 445 -1.27 18.93 9.52
CA THR A 445 -2.58 19.47 9.11
C THR A 445 -3.12 20.55 10.04
N GLY A 446 -2.74 20.53 11.32
CA GLY A 446 -3.33 21.38 12.36
C GLY A 446 -4.76 20.96 12.73
N ASP A 447 -5.20 19.76 12.37
CA ASP A 447 -6.56 19.26 12.58
C ASP A 447 -6.84 18.97 14.06
N ARG A 448 -7.33 19.99 14.78
CA ARG A 448 -7.64 19.91 16.21
C ARG A 448 -8.87 19.07 16.52
N ASP A 449 -9.83 19.00 15.60
CA ASP A 449 -11.04 18.20 15.78
C ASP A 449 -10.70 16.71 15.71
N PHE A 450 -9.86 16.30 14.75
CA PHE A 450 -9.30 14.95 14.74
C PHE A 450 -8.45 14.66 15.98
N GLU A 451 -7.58 15.60 16.37
CA GLU A 451 -6.72 15.41 17.54
C GLU A 451 -7.55 15.13 18.79
N ALA A 452 -8.59 15.92 19.07
CA ALA A 452 -9.45 15.73 20.23
C ALA A 452 -10.30 14.45 20.13
N ALA A 453 -10.93 14.20 18.97
CA ALA A 453 -11.89 13.12 18.81
C ALA A 453 -11.24 11.73 18.64
N THR A 454 -10.03 11.67 18.09
CA THR A 454 -9.35 10.43 17.70
C THR A 454 -7.93 10.36 18.23
N GLY A 455 -7.14 11.43 18.09
CA GLY A 455 -5.73 11.44 18.44
C GLY A 455 -5.46 11.20 19.93
N VAL A 456 -6.19 11.88 20.82
CA VAL A 456 -6.03 11.73 22.28
C VAL A 456 -6.22 10.28 22.72
N GLU A 457 -7.28 9.62 22.25
CA GLU A 457 -7.59 8.24 22.67
C GLU A 457 -6.51 7.24 22.19
N LEU A 458 -6.06 7.36 20.94
CA LEU A 458 -5.01 6.48 20.40
C LEU A 458 -3.67 6.67 21.13
N LEU A 459 -3.25 7.91 21.38
CA LEU A 459 -1.99 8.20 22.07
C LEU A 459 -2.02 7.73 23.53
N VAL A 460 -3.12 7.96 24.24
CA VAL A 460 -3.27 7.54 25.65
C VAL A 460 -3.25 6.02 25.78
N GLU A 461 -4.03 5.30 24.97
CA GLU A 461 -4.12 3.84 25.10
C GLU A 461 -2.81 3.13 24.71
N THR A 462 -2.09 3.66 23.72
CA THR A 462 -0.78 3.12 23.35
C THR A 462 0.32 3.51 24.36
N ALA A 463 0.25 4.68 24.99
CA ALA A 463 1.15 5.04 26.10
C ALA A 463 0.93 4.18 27.35
N ARG A 464 -0.34 3.85 27.67
CA ARG A 464 -0.69 2.89 28.73
C ARG A 464 -0.09 1.51 28.47
N LEU A 465 -0.09 1.06 27.22
CA LEU A 465 0.58 -0.19 26.82
C LEU A 465 2.06 -0.12 27.15
N TRP A 466 2.79 0.87 26.62
CA TRP A 466 4.23 1.01 26.84
C TRP A 466 4.60 1.06 28.32
N ARG A 467 3.85 1.84 29.10
CA ARG A 467 4.08 1.94 30.55
C ARG A 467 3.77 0.64 31.30
N SER A 468 2.90 -0.21 30.77
CA SER A 468 2.59 -1.53 31.36
C SER A 468 3.54 -2.64 30.92
N LEU A 469 4.08 -2.54 29.71
CA LEU A 469 5.00 -3.51 29.12
C LEU A 469 6.43 -3.34 29.67
N GLY A 470 6.91 -2.10 29.73
CA GLY A 470 8.24 -1.81 30.25
C GLY A 470 8.30 -1.66 31.77
N HIS A 471 9.50 -1.68 32.32
CA HIS A 471 9.74 -1.59 33.77
C HIS A 471 11.00 -0.80 34.08
N HIS A 472 11.11 -0.27 35.30
CA HIS A 472 12.36 0.33 35.78
C HIS A 472 13.23 -0.71 36.47
N ASP A 473 14.53 -0.70 36.16
CA ASP A 473 15.52 -1.49 36.89
C ASP A 473 15.87 -0.86 38.26
N ALA A 474 16.80 -1.48 38.99
CA ALA A 474 17.26 -0.98 40.29
C ALA A 474 18.04 0.36 40.19
N HIS A 475 18.43 0.78 38.99
CA HIS A 475 19.14 2.03 38.71
C HIS A 475 18.19 3.13 38.22
N GLY A 476 16.90 2.83 38.04
CA GLY A 476 15.90 3.75 37.53
C GLY A 476 15.88 3.85 36.01
N THR A 477 16.58 2.97 35.29
CA THR A 477 16.54 2.89 33.82
C THR A 477 15.27 2.16 33.39
N PHE A 478 14.56 2.67 32.38
CA PHE A 478 13.35 2.04 31.86
C PHE A 478 13.69 1.10 30.69
N HIS A 479 13.33 -0.18 30.85
CA HIS A 479 13.59 -1.25 29.90
C HIS A 479 12.29 -1.74 29.25
N ILE A 480 12.38 -2.14 27.99
CA ILE A 480 11.31 -2.84 27.27
C ILE A 480 11.89 -4.15 26.73
N ASP A 481 11.53 -5.24 27.37
CA ASP A 481 12.14 -6.56 27.17
C ASP A 481 11.23 -7.53 26.43
N GLY A 482 11.83 -8.56 25.81
CA GLY A 482 11.09 -9.63 25.15
C GLY A 482 10.25 -9.18 23.95
N VAL A 483 10.67 -8.14 23.23
CA VAL A 483 9.96 -7.60 22.06
C VAL A 483 10.62 -8.00 20.75
N THR A 484 9.88 -7.95 19.66
CA THR A 484 10.41 -8.12 18.30
C THR A 484 10.38 -6.77 17.60
N GLY A 485 11.54 -6.28 17.16
CA GLY A 485 11.63 -5.06 16.36
C GLY A 485 11.23 -5.31 14.89
N PRO A 486 11.34 -4.29 14.03
CA PRO A 486 11.19 -4.45 12.58
C PRO A 486 12.01 -5.58 11.98
N ASP A 487 13.22 -5.86 12.49
CA ASP A 487 13.99 -7.02 12.07
C ASP A 487 13.42 -8.33 12.65
N GLU A 488 12.57 -8.99 11.87
CA GLU A 488 12.00 -10.29 12.26
C GLU A 488 13.04 -11.43 12.30
N TYR A 489 14.32 -11.20 11.94
CA TYR A 489 15.41 -12.15 12.22
C TYR A 489 16.04 -11.96 13.59
N SER A 490 15.54 -11.01 14.39
CA SER A 490 15.90 -10.77 15.78
C SER A 490 14.61 -10.65 16.63
N ALA A 491 14.03 -11.80 17.00
CA ALA A 491 12.75 -11.84 17.70
C ALA A 491 12.89 -12.04 19.22
N VAL A 492 11.94 -11.48 19.98
CA VAL A 492 11.85 -11.62 21.45
C VAL A 492 13.16 -11.23 22.13
N ALA A 493 13.68 -10.07 21.74
CA ALA A 493 14.90 -9.48 22.21
C ALA A 493 14.63 -8.35 23.20
N ASP A 494 15.63 -8.07 24.03
CA ASP A 494 15.57 -7.03 25.05
C ASP A 494 16.08 -5.70 24.49
N ASP A 495 15.42 -4.60 24.88
CA ASP A 495 15.77 -3.22 24.51
C ASP A 495 16.09 -3.02 23.02
N ASN A 496 15.15 -3.41 22.14
CA ASN A 496 15.27 -3.08 20.73
C ASN A 496 15.29 -1.55 20.54
N THR A 497 16.34 -1.00 19.93
CA THR A 497 16.57 0.45 19.81
C THR A 497 15.43 1.16 19.08
N TYR A 498 14.90 0.59 17.99
CA TYR A 498 13.75 1.16 17.29
C TYR A 498 12.52 1.24 18.20
N THR A 499 12.16 0.12 18.82
CA THR A 499 10.99 0.01 19.70
C THR A 499 11.09 0.96 20.89
N ASN A 500 12.24 1.01 21.56
CA ASN A 500 12.46 1.86 22.73
C ASN A 500 12.33 3.35 22.38
N LEU A 501 12.95 3.80 21.28
CA LEU A 501 12.88 5.20 20.86
C LEU A 501 11.48 5.60 20.38
N MET A 502 10.78 4.72 19.65
CA MET A 502 9.41 4.97 19.20
C MET A 502 8.42 4.97 20.37
N ALA A 503 8.57 4.06 21.34
CA ALA A 503 7.79 4.04 22.58
C ALA A 503 8.01 5.31 23.40
N ARG A 504 9.27 5.76 23.53
CA ARG A 504 9.62 7.04 24.16
C ARG A 504 8.88 8.21 23.52
N ALA A 505 8.88 8.29 22.19
CA ALA A 505 8.19 9.35 21.46
C ALA A 505 6.68 9.33 21.73
N ASN A 506 6.06 8.15 21.76
CA ASN A 506 4.63 8.02 22.10
C ASN A 506 4.33 8.46 23.55
N LEU A 507 5.12 8.03 24.53
CA LEU A 507 4.93 8.42 25.94
C LEU A 507 4.96 9.95 26.12
N LEU A 508 5.89 10.64 25.46
CA LEU A 508 5.97 12.10 25.46
C LEU A 508 4.76 12.72 24.76
N ALA A 509 4.40 12.23 23.56
CA ALA A 509 3.26 12.73 22.81
C ALA A 509 1.93 12.59 23.57
N ALA A 510 1.74 11.48 24.28
CA ALA A 510 0.57 11.25 25.13
C ALA A 510 0.53 12.23 26.31
N ALA A 511 1.65 12.45 27.00
CA ALA A 511 1.72 13.43 28.09
C ALA A 511 1.43 14.87 27.60
N ASP A 512 1.87 15.22 26.40
CA ASP A 512 1.66 16.54 25.83
C ASP A 512 0.24 16.72 25.27
N VAL A 513 -0.37 15.69 24.70
CA VAL A 513 -1.74 15.78 24.18
C VAL A 513 -2.77 15.89 25.30
N VAL A 514 -2.61 15.17 26.41
CA VAL A 514 -3.54 15.23 27.55
C VAL A 514 -3.47 16.58 28.26
N ALA A 515 -2.29 17.20 28.34
CA ALA A 515 -2.12 18.55 28.86
C ALA A 515 -2.82 19.60 27.98
N ARG A 516 -2.86 19.39 26.66
CA ARG A 516 -3.54 20.27 25.70
C ARG A 516 -5.05 20.04 25.65
N HIS A 517 -5.52 18.83 25.99
CA HIS A 517 -6.92 18.42 25.95
C HIS A 517 -7.42 17.87 27.31
N PRO A 518 -7.44 18.69 28.39
CA PRO A 518 -7.75 18.21 29.74
C PRO A 518 -9.16 17.62 29.89
N GLY A 519 -10.13 18.08 29.09
CA GLY A 519 -11.49 17.54 29.09
C GLY A 519 -11.56 16.10 28.56
N GLU A 520 -10.85 15.82 27.46
CA GLU A 520 -10.75 14.47 26.89
C GLU A 520 -9.90 13.55 27.77
N ALA A 521 -8.82 14.08 28.36
CA ALA A 521 -8.01 13.37 29.34
C ALA A 521 -8.86 12.91 30.54
N ALA A 522 -9.68 13.81 31.11
CA ALA A 522 -10.59 13.49 32.21
C ALA A 522 -11.64 12.45 31.81
N ARG A 523 -12.16 12.49 30.57
CA ARG A 523 -13.09 11.48 30.04
C ARG A 523 -12.45 10.09 29.94
N LEU A 524 -11.16 10.03 29.63
CA LEU A 524 -10.36 8.79 29.59
C LEU A 524 -9.79 8.38 30.96
N GLY A 525 -10.09 9.15 32.01
CA GLY A 525 -9.62 8.89 33.38
C GLY A 525 -8.12 9.08 33.56
N VAL A 526 -7.47 9.89 32.72
CA VAL A 526 -6.05 10.22 32.85
C VAL A 526 -5.89 11.33 33.89
N ASP A 527 -5.08 11.10 34.91
CA ASP A 527 -4.70 12.10 35.93
C ASP A 527 -3.26 12.61 35.74
N GLU A 528 -2.87 13.57 36.58
CA GLU A 528 -1.53 14.15 36.53
C GLU A 528 -0.42 13.14 36.86
N GLU A 529 -0.72 12.13 37.69
CA GLU A 529 0.24 11.09 38.08
C GLU A 529 0.52 10.15 36.91
N GLU A 530 -0.52 9.72 36.18
CA GLU A 530 -0.39 8.89 34.99
C GLU A 530 0.43 9.62 33.90
N SER A 531 0.13 10.90 33.64
CA SER A 531 0.88 11.70 32.68
C SER A 531 2.33 11.94 33.10
N ALA A 532 2.60 12.16 34.40
CA ALA A 532 3.95 12.32 34.91
C ALA A 532 4.76 11.01 34.80
N ALA A 533 4.12 9.86 35.08
CA ALA A 533 4.75 8.56 34.95
C ALA A 533 5.14 8.21 33.50
N TRP A 534 4.41 8.73 32.49
CA TRP A 534 4.84 8.61 31.10
C TRP A 534 6.09 9.42 30.80
N ARG A 535 6.19 10.66 31.30
CA ARG A 535 7.41 11.48 31.14
C ARG A 535 8.61 10.87 31.84
N ASP A 536 8.43 10.40 33.07
CA ASP A 536 9.46 9.68 33.86
C ASP A 536 10.02 8.48 33.09
N ALA A 537 9.13 7.59 32.61
CA ALA A 537 9.55 6.45 31.79
C ALA A 537 10.26 6.88 30.49
N ALA A 538 9.76 7.92 29.81
CA ALA A 538 10.35 8.43 28.58
C ALA A 538 11.74 9.04 28.76
N GLU A 539 12.00 9.68 29.91
CA GLU A 539 13.32 10.23 30.26
C GLU A 539 14.32 9.12 30.60
N ALA A 540 13.84 8.00 31.13
CA ALA A 540 14.66 6.88 31.60
C ALA A 540 14.91 5.76 30.58
N VAL A 541 14.33 5.81 29.38
CA VAL A 541 14.41 4.72 28.38
C VAL A 541 15.86 4.31 28.08
N HIS A 542 16.16 3.02 28.19
CA HIS A 542 17.44 2.46 27.78
C HIS A 542 17.58 2.43 26.26
N VAL A 543 18.75 2.82 25.75
CA VAL A 543 19.13 2.61 24.35
C VAL A 543 20.51 1.96 24.34
N PRO A 544 20.65 0.70 23.88
CA PRO A 544 21.90 -0.03 23.96
C PRO A 544 22.96 0.57 23.04
N TYR A 545 24.18 0.73 23.57
CA TYR A 545 25.32 1.28 22.86
C TYR A 545 26.59 0.48 23.16
N ASN A 546 27.28 0.04 22.11
CA ASN A 546 28.58 -0.60 22.24
C ASN A 546 29.69 0.45 22.14
N HIS A 547 30.29 0.80 23.27
CA HIS A 547 31.37 1.79 23.34
C HIS A 547 32.69 1.34 22.69
N GLU A 548 32.95 0.02 22.56
CA GLU A 548 34.16 -0.49 21.92
C GLU A 548 34.09 -0.33 20.40
N LEU A 549 32.92 -0.58 19.83
CA LEU A 549 32.66 -0.45 18.39
C LEU A 549 32.18 0.96 17.98
N GLY A 550 31.71 1.76 18.94
CA GLY A 550 31.18 3.10 18.70
C GLY A 550 29.83 3.11 17.97
N VAL A 551 29.04 2.04 18.09
CA VAL A 551 27.75 1.85 17.41
C VAL A 551 26.63 1.57 18.40
N HIS A 552 25.43 2.02 18.07
CA HIS A 552 24.23 1.56 18.76
C HIS A 552 23.97 0.09 18.43
N GLU A 553 23.49 -0.67 19.40
CA GLU A 553 23.05 -2.03 19.13
C GLU A 553 21.60 -2.03 18.66
N GLN A 554 21.24 -2.89 17.73
CA GLN A 554 19.85 -3.06 17.28
C GLN A 554 18.94 -3.48 18.44
N HIS A 555 19.46 -4.34 19.31
CA HIS A 555 18.86 -4.72 20.59
C HIS A 555 20.01 -5.05 21.57
N ALA A 556 19.71 -5.19 22.87
CA ALA A 556 20.71 -5.41 23.89
C ALA A 556 21.64 -6.60 23.57
N GLY A 557 22.93 -6.27 23.43
CA GLY A 557 24.03 -7.18 23.16
C GLY A 557 24.03 -7.82 21.77
N PHE A 558 23.30 -7.31 20.77
CA PHE A 558 23.33 -7.82 19.38
C PHE A 558 24.77 -7.99 18.85
N THR A 559 25.65 -7.04 19.17
CA THR A 559 27.04 -7.01 18.65
C THR A 559 27.92 -8.16 19.18
N ARG A 560 27.47 -8.88 20.22
CA ARG A 560 28.16 -10.06 20.77
C ARG A 560 27.92 -11.33 19.96
N TYR A 561 26.90 -11.35 19.11
CA TYR A 561 26.50 -12.55 18.37
C TYR A 561 27.51 -12.93 17.29
N GLN A 562 27.50 -14.20 16.93
CA GLN A 562 28.28 -14.68 15.80
C GLN A 562 27.78 -14.02 14.51
N GLN A 563 28.67 -13.48 13.69
CA GLN A 563 28.29 -12.99 12.36
C GLN A 563 27.79 -14.12 11.47
N TRP A 564 26.78 -13.83 10.64
CA TRP A 564 26.30 -14.79 9.66
C TRP A 564 27.36 -15.11 8.60
N ASP A 565 27.40 -16.36 8.14
CA ASP A 565 28.34 -16.79 7.10
C ASP A 565 27.82 -16.42 5.70
N PHE A 566 27.93 -15.14 5.35
CA PHE A 566 27.55 -14.65 4.03
C PHE A 566 28.42 -15.24 2.91
N ALA A 567 29.70 -15.53 3.19
CA ALA A 567 30.60 -16.11 2.20
C ALA A 567 30.20 -17.55 1.82
N GLY A 568 29.66 -18.31 2.77
CA GLY A 568 29.13 -19.66 2.56
C GLY A 568 27.67 -19.72 2.08
N THR A 569 26.95 -18.59 2.02
CA THR A 569 25.55 -18.55 1.61
C THR A 569 25.44 -18.38 0.09
N ARG A 570 24.80 -19.33 -0.59
CA ARG A 570 24.65 -19.30 -2.06
C ARG A 570 23.47 -18.41 -2.50
N PRO A 571 23.43 -17.95 -3.76
CA PRO A 571 22.33 -17.13 -4.29
C PRO A 571 20.94 -17.79 -4.16
N ASP A 572 20.85 -19.12 -4.34
CA ASP A 572 19.59 -19.89 -4.27
C ASP A 572 19.08 -20.09 -2.83
N GLN A 573 19.82 -19.65 -1.83
CA GLN A 573 19.45 -19.77 -0.41
C GLN A 573 18.82 -18.50 0.16
N TYR A 574 18.56 -17.50 -0.69
CA TYR A 574 17.79 -16.32 -0.36
C TYR A 574 16.35 -16.41 -0.89
N PRO A 575 15.35 -15.85 -0.20
CA PRO A 575 15.45 -15.24 1.14
C PRO A 575 15.76 -16.28 2.22
N LEU A 576 16.46 -15.87 3.28
CA LEU A 576 17.00 -16.78 4.29
C LEU A 576 15.91 -17.53 5.06
N LEU A 577 14.76 -16.89 5.32
CA LEU A 577 13.63 -17.49 6.04
C LEU A 577 13.05 -18.74 5.36
N LEU A 578 13.23 -18.89 4.04
CA LEU A 578 12.76 -20.06 3.30
C LEU A 578 13.78 -21.21 3.30
N ASN A 579 15.02 -20.95 3.71
CA ASN A 579 16.15 -21.87 3.54
C ASN A 579 16.86 -22.22 4.86
N PHE A 580 16.66 -21.42 5.91
CA PHE A 580 17.31 -21.59 7.21
C PHE A 580 16.29 -21.49 8.36
N PRO A 581 16.48 -22.25 9.45
CA PRO A 581 15.59 -22.20 10.59
C PRO A 581 15.74 -20.88 11.37
N TYR A 582 14.62 -20.32 11.82
CA TYR A 582 14.59 -19.10 12.65
C TYR A 582 15.53 -19.15 13.86
N PHE A 583 15.66 -20.32 14.51
CA PHE A 583 16.61 -20.52 15.59
C PHE A 583 18.05 -20.08 15.24
N ASP A 584 18.50 -20.35 14.01
CA ASP A 584 19.86 -19.99 13.59
C ASP A 584 19.97 -18.52 13.19
N LEU A 585 18.89 -17.93 12.67
CA LEU A 585 18.79 -16.51 12.34
C LEU A 585 18.84 -15.66 13.64
N TYR A 586 18.00 -15.99 14.63
CA TYR A 586 17.82 -15.22 15.88
C TYR A 586 19.07 -15.06 16.74
N ARG A 587 20.07 -15.92 16.56
CA ARG A 587 21.29 -15.95 17.40
C ARG A 587 22.54 -15.42 16.69
N LYS A 588 22.37 -14.88 15.49
CA LYS A 588 23.47 -14.41 14.61
C LYS A 588 23.24 -12.98 14.18
N GLN A 589 24.32 -12.29 13.80
CA GLN A 589 24.22 -10.97 13.20
C GLN A 589 23.84 -11.10 11.73
N VAL A 590 22.53 -11.04 11.48
CA VAL A 590 21.91 -10.92 10.16
C VAL A 590 20.60 -10.16 10.33
N VAL A 591 20.34 -9.22 9.42
CA VAL A 591 19.19 -8.31 9.53
C VAL A 591 18.31 -8.49 8.32
N LYS A 592 17.04 -8.88 8.53
CA LYS A 592 16.05 -9.08 7.46
C LYS A 592 15.79 -7.78 6.71
N GLN A 593 15.50 -6.71 7.46
CA GLN A 593 15.07 -5.40 6.97
C GLN A 593 15.48 -4.27 7.91
N ALA A 594 15.33 -3.01 7.49
CA ALA A 594 15.70 -1.85 8.29
C ALA A 594 15.07 -1.86 9.70
N ASP A 595 15.91 -1.86 10.74
CA ASP A 595 15.53 -1.78 12.15
C ASP A 595 16.27 -0.60 12.82
N LEU A 596 17.57 -0.72 13.15
CA LEU A 596 18.36 0.44 13.60
C LEU A 596 18.44 1.52 12.51
N VAL A 597 18.54 1.11 11.23
CA VAL A 597 18.47 2.03 10.08
C VAL A 597 17.14 2.77 10.04
N LEU A 598 16.04 2.10 10.37
CA LEU A 598 14.73 2.75 10.47
C LEU A 598 14.68 3.71 11.66
N ALA A 599 15.25 3.35 12.81
CA ALA A 599 15.34 4.22 13.98
C ALA A 599 16.12 5.51 13.69
N MET A 600 17.24 5.43 12.95
CA MET A 600 17.99 6.62 12.51
C MET A 600 17.17 7.54 11.61
N TYR A 601 16.19 6.99 10.88
CA TYR A 601 15.30 7.77 10.04
C TYR A 601 14.15 8.40 10.82
N THR A 602 13.41 7.60 11.61
CA THR A 602 12.20 8.02 12.31
C THR A 602 12.49 8.81 13.59
N CYS A 603 13.60 8.52 14.25
CA CYS A 603 14.04 9.16 15.50
C CYS A 603 15.35 9.95 15.28
N ALA A 604 15.44 10.66 14.15
CA ALA A 604 16.65 11.33 13.70
C ALA A 604 17.31 12.26 14.76
N ASP A 605 16.51 12.90 15.62
CA ASP A 605 16.99 13.80 16.67
C ASP A 605 17.78 13.10 17.79
N HIS A 606 17.73 11.76 17.87
CA HIS A 606 18.51 10.98 18.83
C HIS A 606 19.95 10.73 18.38
N PHE A 607 20.23 10.80 17.07
CA PHE A 607 21.50 10.39 16.51
C PHE A 607 22.25 11.58 15.90
N ASP A 608 23.53 11.72 16.22
CA ASP A 608 24.40 12.65 15.52
C ASP A 608 24.89 12.10 14.16
N GLU A 609 25.46 12.97 13.33
CA GLU A 609 25.92 12.61 11.98
C GLU A 609 27.03 11.53 11.97
N GLU A 610 27.83 11.42 13.03
CA GLU A 610 28.90 10.44 13.14
C GLU A 610 28.36 9.08 13.58
N GLN A 611 27.45 9.06 14.54
CA GLN A 611 26.69 7.88 14.94
C GLN A 611 25.93 7.31 13.75
N ILE A 612 25.22 8.14 12.97
CA ILE A 612 24.52 7.67 11.76
C ILE A 612 25.49 7.01 10.79
N ALA A 613 26.63 7.64 10.54
CA ALA A 613 27.65 7.10 9.64
C ALA A 613 28.20 5.74 10.10
N ARG A 614 28.57 5.63 11.40
CA ARG A 614 29.14 4.42 11.98
C ARG A 614 28.11 3.28 12.04
N ASN A 615 26.91 3.58 12.50
CA ASN A 615 25.81 2.62 12.55
C ASN A 615 25.50 2.10 11.13
N PHE A 616 25.35 2.99 10.15
CA PHE A 616 25.07 2.57 8.77
C PHE A 616 26.20 1.71 8.20
N ALA A 617 27.45 2.11 8.39
CA ALA A 617 28.61 1.33 7.92
C ALA A 617 28.71 -0.06 8.59
N TYR A 618 28.25 -0.20 9.83
CA TYR A 618 28.23 -1.47 10.55
C TYR A 618 27.08 -2.40 10.14
N TYR A 619 25.87 -1.85 9.97
CA TYR A 619 24.66 -2.63 9.74
C TYR A 619 24.39 -2.94 8.27
N GLU A 620 24.88 -2.11 7.35
CA GLU A 620 24.70 -2.32 5.92
C GLU A 620 25.25 -3.68 5.44
N PRO A 621 26.48 -4.11 5.83
CA PRO A 621 27.01 -5.44 5.49
C PRO A 621 26.27 -6.62 6.13
N LEU A 622 25.34 -6.37 7.07
CA LEU A 622 24.55 -7.39 7.77
C LEU A 622 23.12 -7.51 7.21
N THR A 623 22.69 -6.55 6.39
CA THR A 623 21.28 -6.42 6.00
C THR A 623 20.99 -7.08 4.66
N VAL A 624 20.20 -8.16 4.69
CA VAL A 624 19.91 -8.97 3.48
C VAL A 624 18.77 -8.42 2.63
N ARG A 625 17.96 -7.51 3.17
CA ARG A 625 16.78 -6.92 2.48
C ARG A 625 15.84 -8.00 1.95
N ASP A 626 15.50 -8.99 2.78
CA ASP A 626 14.52 -10.06 2.46
C ASP A 626 13.06 -9.56 2.61
N SER A 627 12.87 -8.24 2.51
CA SER A 627 11.59 -7.55 2.60
C SER A 627 11.62 -6.30 1.75
N SER A 628 10.54 -6.09 1.00
CA SER A 628 10.33 -4.92 0.14
C SER A 628 10.33 -3.56 0.87
N LEU A 629 10.22 -3.59 2.21
CA LEU A 629 10.24 -2.41 3.08
C LEU A 629 11.64 -1.85 3.32
N SER A 630 12.67 -2.67 3.06
CA SER A 630 14.04 -2.35 3.44
C SER A 630 14.58 -1.22 2.56
N ALA A 631 14.80 -1.47 1.27
CA ALA A 631 15.57 -0.59 0.37
C ALA A 631 15.28 0.91 0.50
N CYS A 632 14.01 1.33 0.66
CA CYS A 632 13.67 2.74 0.80
C CYS A 632 14.30 3.43 2.03
N CYS A 633 14.37 2.75 3.18
CA CYS A 633 14.99 3.29 4.39
C CYS A 633 16.52 3.37 4.24
N GLN A 634 17.12 2.36 3.63
CA GLN A 634 18.54 2.36 3.29
C GLN A 634 18.87 3.49 2.33
N ALA A 635 18.02 3.76 1.33
CA ALA A 635 18.22 4.89 0.43
C ALA A 635 18.26 6.22 1.19
N VAL A 636 17.33 6.42 2.14
CA VAL A 636 17.28 7.64 2.96
C VAL A 636 18.55 7.82 3.79
N ILE A 637 18.96 6.78 4.53
CA ILE A 637 20.14 6.86 5.39
C ILE A 637 21.44 6.89 4.58
N ALA A 638 21.54 6.16 3.47
CA ALA A 638 22.67 6.24 2.57
C ALA A 638 22.86 7.67 2.03
N ALA A 639 21.78 8.34 1.62
CA ALA A 639 21.84 9.72 1.17
C ALA A 639 22.32 10.67 2.29
N GLN A 640 21.77 10.51 3.49
CA GLN A 640 22.15 11.28 4.67
C GLN A 640 23.61 11.05 5.08
N ALA A 641 24.09 9.80 5.05
CA ALA A 641 25.46 9.41 5.38
C ALA A 641 26.49 9.80 4.31
N GLY A 642 26.04 10.14 3.09
CA GLY A 642 26.86 10.63 1.99
C GLY A 642 27.12 9.63 0.86
N HIS A 643 26.48 8.47 0.88
CA HIS A 643 26.64 7.41 -0.13
C HIS A 643 25.61 7.55 -1.24
N LEU A 644 25.66 8.64 -2.03
CA LEU A 644 24.62 8.96 -3.03
C LEU A 644 24.44 7.91 -4.14
N GLY A 645 25.52 7.26 -4.58
CA GLY A 645 25.43 6.16 -5.55
C GLY A 645 24.65 4.97 -4.99
N LEU A 646 24.97 4.56 -3.76
CA LEU A 646 24.25 3.49 -3.07
C LEU A 646 22.79 3.87 -2.77
N ALA A 647 22.54 5.13 -2.41
CA ALA A 647 21.20 5.66 -2.23
C ALA A 647 20.37 5.60 -3.52
N TYR A 648 20.99 5.88 -4.67
CA TYR A 648 20.36 5.74 -5.98
C TYR A 648 20.02 4.27 -6.28
N ASP A 649 20.96 3.35 -6.08
CA ASP A 649 20.73 1.93 -6.33
C ASP A 649 19.56 1.38 -5.47
N TYR A 650 19.48 1.79 -4.21
CA TYR A 650 18.34 1.45 -3.34
C TYR A 650 17.02 2.13 -3.72
N THR A 651 17.08 3.36 -4.24
CA THR A 651 15.91 4.02 -4.81
C THR A 651 15.41 3.25 -6.02
N THR A 652 16.29 2.76 -6.88
CA THR A 652 15.95 1.91 -8.03
C THR A 652 15.34 0.58 -7.59
N GLU A 653 15.91 -0.07 -6.57
CA GLU A 653 15.35 -1.31 -6.00
C GLU A 653 13.91 -1.11 -5.49
N ALA A 654 13.65 -0.04 -4.73
CA ALA A 654 12.30 0.29 -4.27
C ALA A 654 11.34 0.67 -5.42
N ALA A 655 11.80 1.50 -6.36
CA ALA A 655 11.01 2.00 -7.48
C ALA A 655 10.56 0.90 -8.44
N LEU A 656 11.39 -0.12 -8.63
CA LEU A 656 11.16 -1.17 -9.63
C LEU A 656 10.68 -2.48 -9.02
N MET A 657 10.40 -2.50 -7.71
CA MET A 657 9.94 -3.68 -6.97
C MET A 657 8.87 -4.47 -7.74
N ASP A 658 7.80 -3.79 -8.14
CA ASP A 658 6.69 -4.40 -8.87
C ASP A 658 6.87 -4.35 -10.40
N LEU A 659 7.38 -3.24 -10.95
CA LEU A 659 7.53 -3.07 -12.40
C LEU A 659 8.54 -4.04 -13.02
N ALA A 660 9.56 -4.46 -12.25
CA ALA A 660 10.55 -5.46 -12.65
C ALA A 660 10.39 -6.80 -11.92
N ASP A 661 9.34 -6.96 -11.09
CA ASP A 661 9.05 -8.16 -10.30
C ASP A 661 10.26 -8.71 -9.53
N LEU A 662 10.94 -7.82 -8.77
CA LEU A 662 12.24 -8.12 -8.13
C LEU A 662 12.14 -9.22 -7.07
N GLU A 663 11.01 -9.30 -6.37
CA GLU A 663 10.73 -10.34 -5.35
C GLU A 663 9.99 -11.56 -5.91
N HIS A 664 9.74 -11.60 -7.23
CA HIS A 664 9.09 -12.72 -7.95
C HIS A 664 7.70 -13.10 -7.41
N ASN A 665 7.00 -12.15 -6.79
CA ASN A 665 5.71 -12.33 -6.16
C ASN A 665 4.72 -11.18 -6.47
N THR A 666 5.01 -10.34 -7.47
CA THR A 666 4.08 -9.30 -7.96
C THR A 666 2.76 -9.91 -8.43
N ARG A 667 2.78 -11.20 -8.82
CA ARG A 667 1.58 -11.98 -9.15
C ARG A 667 0.50 -11.98 -8.05
N ASP A 668 0.89 -11.82 -6.79
CA ASP A 668 -0.01 -11.86 -5.64
C ASP A 668 -0.55 -10.47 -5.24
N GLY A 669 -0.13 -9.43 -5.97
CA GLY A 669 -0.48 -8.03 -5.73
C GLY A 669 0.74 -7.12 -5.55
N LEU A 670 0.54 -5.82 -5.77
CA LEU A 670 1.56 -4.78 -5.66
C LEU A 670 2.00 -4.53 -4.22
N HIS A 671 3.25 -4.11 -4.01
CA HIS A 671 3.79 -3.83 -2.68
C HIS A 671 3.53 -2.37 -2.28
N ILE A 672 2.35 -2.07 -1.73
CA ILE A 672 1.90 -0.68 -1.47
C ILE A 672 2.90 0.12 -0.62
N ALA A 673 3.50 -0.51 0.39
CA ALA A 673 4.50 0.13 1.23
C ALA A 673 5.83 0.38 0.50
N SER A 674 6.25 -0.52 -0.41
CA SER A 674 7.45 -0.31 -1.24
C SER A 674 7.23 0.78 -2.29
N LEU A 675 6.02 0.85 -2.87
CA LEU A 675 5.60 1.96 -3.73
C LEU A 675 5.66 3.29 -2.95
N ALA A 676 5.11 3.35 -1.75
CA ALA A 676 5.26 4.54 -0.89
C ALA A 676 6.74 4.84 -0.55
N GLY A 677 7.54 3.79 -0.38
CA GLY A 677 8.99 3.85 -0.19
C GLY A 677 9.74 4.53 -1.33
N THR A 678 9.24 4.47 -2.56
CA THR A 678 9.83 5.21 -3.71
C THR A 678 9.76 6.73 -3.48
N TRP A 679 8.61 7.22 -3.02
CA TRP A 679 8.46 8.62 -2.63
C TRP A 679 9.33 8.97 -1.44
N MET A 680 9.43 8.09 -0.44
CA MET A 680 10.30 8.31 0.73
C MET A 680 11.77 8.44 0.33
N ALA A 681 12.28 7.56 -0.53
CA ALA A 681 13.66 7.60 -1.00
C ALA A 681 13.96 8.91 -1.76
N LEU A 682 13.05 9.34 -2.63
CA LEU A 682 13.21 10.60 -3.38
C LEU A 682 13.06 11.84 -2.49
N VAL A 683 11.99 11.93 -1.70
CA VAL A 683 11.63 13.15 -0.97
C VAL A 683 12.32 13.23 0.40
N ALA A 684 12.30 12.16 1.19
CA ALA A 684 12.96 12.13 2.49
C ALA A 684 14.46 11.80 2.38
N GLY A 685 14.87 11.03 1.37
CA GLY A 685 16.28 10.73 1.10
C GLY A 685 16.97 11.88 0.38
N PHE A 686 16.78 12.00 -0.93
CA PHE A 686 17.43 13.05 -1.73
C PHE A 686 16.91 14.46 -1.44
N GLY A 687 15.62 14.62 -1.14
CA GLY A 687 15.10 15.90 -0.66
C GLY A 687 15.53 16.25 0.75
N GLY A 688 15.99 15.26 1.53
CA GLY A 688 16.33 15.42 2.93
C GLY A 688 15.16 15.91 3.78
N LEU A 689 13.91 15.68 3.35
CA LEU A 689 12.72 16.11 4.07
C LEU A 689 12.63 15.41 5.43
N ARG A 690 12.47 16.22 6.48
CA ARG A 690 11.99 15.80 7.79
C ARG A 690 10.93 16.80 8.25
N GLY A 691 9.99 16.35 9.07
CA GLY A 691 8.95 17.21 9.65
C GLY A 691 8.89 17.00 11.16
N ASP A 692 8.73 18.08 11.90
CA ASP A 692 8.58 18.08 13.36
C ASP A 692 7.67 19.25 13.81
N SER A 693 7.58 19.47 15.12
CA SER A 693 6.81 20.57 15.72
C SER A 693 7.35 21.97 15.42
N GLU A 694 8.62 22.08 15.01
CA GLU A 694 9.30 23.33 14.67
C GLU A 694 9.19 23.66 13.17
N GLY A 695 8.78 22.69 12.33
CA GLY A 695 8.41 22.88 10.94
C GLY A 695 9.03 21.85 10.00
N LEU A 696 9.26 22.26 8.74
CA LEU A 696 9.92 21.42 7.73
C LEU A 696 11.41 21.71 7.67
N ARG A 697 12.19 20.65 7.66
CA ARG A 697 13.65 20.67 7.49
C ARG A 697 14.02 19.91 6.20
N PHE A 698 15.00 20.45 5.50
CA PHE A 698 15.52 19.93 4.25
C PHE A 698 17.05 19.89 4.30
N ALA A 699 17.61 18.75 3.92
CA ALA A 699 19.04 18.56 3.69
C ALA A 699 19.26 17.94 2.29
N PRO A 700 18.89 18.67 1.22
CA PRO A 700 18.82 18.13 -0.12
C PRO A 700 20.19 17.68 -0.64
N ARG A 701 20.22 16.53 -1.32
CA ARG A 701 21.41 15.97 -1.98
C ARG A 701 20.96 15.22 -3.22
N LEU A 702 21.60 15.47 -4.36
CA LEU A 702 21.20 14.89 -5.64
C LEU A 702 22.28 13.93 -6.15
N PRO A 703 21.95 12.68 -6.53
CA PRO A 703 22.93 11.75 -7.11
C PRO A 703 23.29 12.18 -8.53
N GLU A 704 24.48 11.81 -9.01
CA GLU A 704 24.99 12.21 -10.34
C GLU A 704 24.06 11.84 -11.51
N ARG A 705 23.25 10.78 -11.35
CA ARG A 705 22.27 10.32 -12.35
C ARG A 705 21.08 11.27 -12.51
N PHE A 706 20.77 12.08 -11.50
CA PHE A 706 19.67 13.04 -11.56
C PHE A 706 20.22 14.44 -11.87
N SER A 707 19.63 15.06 -12.88
CA SER A 707 19.89 16.47 -13.20
C SER A 707 18.99 17.42 -12.42
N ARG A 708 17.78 16.96 -12.04
CA ARG A 708 16.82 17.71 -11.23
C ARG A 708 15.85 16.76 -10.53
N LEU A 709 15.48 17.12 -9.30
CA LEU A 709 14.38 16.52 -8.54
C LEU A 709 13.45 17.65 -8.09
N ALA A 710 12.16 17.57 -8.40
CA ALA A 710 11.18 18.52 -7.89
C ALA A 710 9.95 17.81 -7.31
N PHE A 711 9.43 18.31 -6.20
CA PHE A 711 8.24 17.76 -5.55
C PHE A 711 7.47 18.82 -4.81
N SER A 712 6.21 18.52 -4.47
CA SER A 712 5.37 19.39 -3.64
C SER A 712 4.98 18.68 -2.35
N VAL A 713 4.89 19.45 -1.27
CA VAL A 713 4.39 18.99 0.03
C VAL A 713 3.33 19.95 0.57
N GLN A 714 2.32 19.39 1.23
CA GLN A 714 1.30 20.17 1.92
C GLN A 714 1.56 20.22 3.42
N LEU A 715 1.44 21.41 4.00
CA LEU A 715 1.61 21.62 5.43
C LEU A 715 0.74 22.78 5.89
N LEU A 716 -0.15 22.55 6.86
CA LEU A 716 -1.01 23.55 7.50
C LEU A 716 -1.77 24.40 6.45
N GLY A 717 -2.31 23.75 5.43
CA GLY A 717 -3.03 24.39 4.32
C GLY A 717 -2.15 25.15 3.31
N ARG A 718 -0.82 25.03 3.41
CA ARG A 718 0.16 25.61 2.48
C ARG A 718 0.66 24.56 1.51
N ARG A 719 1.03 24.98 0.30
CA ARG A 719 1.68 24.12 -0.70
C ARG A 719 3.07 24.65 -1.00
N LEU A 720 4.09 23.91 -0.57
CA LEU A 720 5.50 24.22 -0.83
C LEU A 720 6.00 23.34 -1.96
N ARG A 721 6.55 23.96 -3.01
CA ARG A 721 7.33 23.26 -4.03
C ARG A 721 8.81 23.37 -3.71
N VAL A 722 9.49 22.24 -3.79
CA VAL A 722 10.94 22.11 -3.62
C VAL A 722 11.52 21.63 -4.93
N GLU A 723 12.56 22.29 -5.41
CA GLU A 723 13.29 21.92 -6.61
C GLU A 723 14.78 21.86 -6.31
N ILE A 724 15.43 20.76 -6.65
CA ILE A 724 16.81 20.45 -6.28
C ILE A 724 17.58 20.21 -7.58
N GLY A 725 18.63 21.00 -7.77
CA GLY A 725 19.66 20.79 -8.79
C GLY A 725 20.98 20.32 -8.17
N PRO A 726 22.07 20.27 -8.96
CA PRO A 726 23.36 19.75 -8.49
C PRO A 726 23.99 20.55 -7.34
N ASP A 727 23.83 21.88 -7.34
CA ASP A 727 24.48 22.80 -6.40
C ASP A 727 23.49 23.70 -5.65
N LYS A 728 22.19 23.62 -5.95
CA LYS A 728 21.17 24.54 -5.42
C LYS A 728 19.84 23.86 -5.15
N ALA A 729 19.15 24.33 -4.12
CA ALA A 729 17.77 24.01 -3.81
C ALA A 729 16.92 25.29 -3.85
N THR A 730 15.74 25.19 -4.46
CA THR A 730 14.78 26.28 -4.63
C THR A 730 13.48 25.94 -3.94
N TYR A 731 13.00 26.86 -3.11
CA TYR A 731 11.76 26.73 -2.35
C TYR A 731 10.75 27.75 -2.84
N THR A 732 9.58 27.30 -3.26
CA THR A 732 8.50 28.17 -3.77
C THR A 732 7.20 27.89 -3.04
N LEU A 733 6.65 28.88 -2.36
CA LEU A 733 5.32 28.79 -1.77
C LEU A 733 4.27 28.98 -2.88
N LEU A 734 3.65 27.89 -3.32
CA LEU A 734 2.65 27.91 -4.39
C LEU A 734 1.30 28.41 -3.92
N SER A 735 0.97 28.22 -2.64
CA SER A 735 -0.25 28.73 -2.00
C SER A 735 -0.12 28.69 -0.48
N GLY A 736 -0.88 29.55 0.20
CA GLY A 736 -0.95 29.64 1.66
C GLY A 736 -0.19 30.84 2.24
N SER A 737 -0.19 30.93 3.58
CA SER A 737 0.53 31.99 4.30
C SER A 737 2.04 31.72 4.34
N PRO A 738 2.89 32.76 4.58
CA PRO A 738 4.34 32.59 4.72
C PRO A 738 4.73 31.44 5.66
N LEU A 739 5.82 30.75 5.31
CA LEU A 739 6.33 29.59 6.02
C LEU A 739 7.82 29.74 6.29
N THR A 740 8.25 29.45 7.51
CA THR A 740 9.67 29.27 7.83
C THR A 740 10.01 27.78 7.70
N ILE A 741 11.05 27.48 6.94
CA ILE A 741 11.63 26.14 6.81
C ILE A 741 13.09 26.18 7.27
N ARG A 742 13.73 25.02 7.38
CA ARG A 742 15.18 24.90 7.61
C ARG A 742 15.88 24.24 6.44
N HIS A 743 16.95 24.84 5.96
CA HIS A 743 17.81 24.30 4.92
C HIS A 743 19.20 24.07 5.53
N HIS A 744 19.61 22.80 5.68
CA HIS A 744 20.83 22.41 6.40
C HIS A 744 20.97 23.11 7.77
N GLY A 745 19.86 23.17 8.52
CA GLY A 745 19.79 23.80 9.85
C GLY A 745 19.60 25.33 9.84
N ALA A 746 19.82 26.03 8.72
CA ALA A 746 19.59 27.47 8.62
C ALA A 746 18.13 27.80 8.33
N GLU A 747 17.54 28.74 9.08
CA GLU A 747 16.17 29.19 8.84
C GLU A 747 16.01 29.96 7.53
N VAL A 748 14.93 29.67 6.80
CA VAL A 748 14.58 30.28 5.54
C VAL A 748 13.10 30.63 5.54
N LEU A 749 12.80 31.92 5.43
CA LEU A 749 11.43 32.41 5.23
C LEU A 749 11.07 32.32 3.75
N VAL A 750 9.98 31.61 3.45
CA VAL A 750 9.36 31.54 2.12
C VAL A 750 8.04 32.32 2.20
N ASN A 751 8.06 33.57 1.71
CA ASN A 751 6.97 34.53 1.91
C ASN A 751 5.97 34.63 0.74
N GLY A 752 6.21 33.90 -0.35
CA GLY A 752 5.36 33.91 -1.54
C GLY A 752 5.70 35.00 -2.58
N ASP A 753 6.70 35.84 -2.33
CA ASP A 753 7.13 36.90 -3.27
C ASP A 753 7.95 36.36 -4.45
N GLY A 754 8.25 35.06 -4.45
CA GLY A 754 9.03 34.37 -5.48
C GLY A 754 9.80 33.17 -4.94
N PRO A 755 10.58 32.49 -5.80
CA PRO A 755 11.43 31.37 -5.40
C PRO A 755 12.58 31.84 -4.49
N VAL A 756 12.83 31.08 -3.41
CA VAL A 756 13.98 31.29 -2.52
C VAL A 756 15.02 30.21 -2.80
N VAL A 757 16.22 30.64 -3.21
CA VAL A 757 17.32 29.74 -3.61
C VAL A 757 18.36 29.63 -2.50
N ARG A 758 18.87 28.43 -2.25
CA ARG A 758 19.95 28.13 -1.30
C ARG A 758 20.96 27.16 -1.92
N ASP A 759 22.22 27.29 -1.52
CA ASP A 759 23.30 26.43 -2.01
C ASP A 759 23.27 25.08 -1.31
N VAL A 760 23.46 24.01 -2.07
CA VAL A 760 23.59 22.63 -1.54
C VAL A 760 25.05 22.37 -1.19
N PRO A 761 25.39 22.09 0.07
CA PRO A 761 26.76 21.83 0.48
C PRO A 761 27.28 20.51 -0.12
N PRO A 762 28.61 20.39 -0.33
CA PRO A 762 29.20 19.17 -0.83
C PRO A 762 29.01 18.01 0.16
N VAL A 763 28.92 16.81 -0.38
CA VAL A 763 28.76 15.57 0.38
C VAL A 763 30.09 15.17 1.03
N PRO A 764 30.10 14.73 2.31
CA PRO A 764 31.30 14.19 2.93
C PRO A 764 31.79 12.93 2.19
N ASP A 765 33.08 12.89 1.86
CA ASP A 765 33.72 11.72 1.24
C ASP A 765 33.98 10.65 2.31
N ARG A 766 33.36 9.48 2.15
CA ARG A 766 33.42 8.35 3.08
C ARG A 766 33.46 7.03 2.32
N PRO A 767 34.22 6.01 2.77
CA PRO A 767 34.19 4.69 2.16
C PRO A 767 32.77 4.11 2.14
N THR A 768 32.29 3.73 0.97
CA THR A 768 30.97 3.13 0.81
C THR A 768 30.94 1.73 1.46
N PRO A 769 29.98 1.46 2.37
CA PRO A 769 29.86 0.13 2.97
C PRO A 769 29.46 -0.91 1.92
N GLY A 770 29.99 -2.12 2.07
CA GLY A 770 29.62 -3.26 1.23
C GLY A 770 28.31 -3.91 1.70
N GLN A 771 27.70 -4.71 0.82
CA GLN A 771 26.48 -5.46 1.10
C GLN A 771 26.82 -6.94 1.35
N PRO A 772 25.91 -7.72 1.98
CA PRO A 772 26.05 -9.16 2.03
C PRO A 772 26.26 -9.76 0.63
N LEU A 773 27.05 -10.83 0.55
CA LEU A 773 27.33 -11.50 -0.72
C LEU A 773 26.01 -11.92 -1.39
N HIS A 774 25.90 -11.65 -2.71
CA HIS A 774 24.69 -11.88 -3.52
C HIS A 774 23.48 -11.00 -3.18
N ARG A 775 23.60 -10.06 -2.23
CA ARG A 775 22.55 -9.11 -1.84
C ARG A 775 22.97 -7.66 -2.07
N GLY A 776 23.87 -7.40 -3.02
CA GLY A 776 24.06 -6.04 -3.55
C GLY A 776 22.81 -5.60 -4.32
N PRO A 777 22.42 -4.31 -4.28
CA PRO A 777 21.35 -3.82 -5.13
C PRO A 777 21.75 -3.95 -6.61
N ASN A 778 20.76 -4.07 -7.50
CA ASN A 778 21.03 -4.16 -8.93
C ASN A 778 21.57 -2.81 -9.45
N THR A 779 22.88 -2.71 -9.58
CA THR A 779 23.55 -1.51 -10.11
C THR A 779 23.19 -1.29 -11.58
N ARG A 780 22.88 -0.04 -11.97
CA ARG A 780 22.59 0.36 -13.35
C ARG A 780 23.66 1.26 -13.97
#